data_AF-A0A8B8L583-F1
#
_entry.id   AF-A0A8B8L583-F1
#
_cell.length_a   1.000
_cell.length_b   1.000
_cell.length_c   1.000
_cell.angle_alpha   90.00
_cell.angle_beta   90.00
_cell.angle_gamma   90.00
#
_symmetry.space_group_name_H-M   'P 1'
#
loop_
_entity.id
_entity.type
_entity.pdbx_description
1 polymer ?
#
loop_
_entity_poly.entity_id
_entity_poly.type
_entity_poly.pdbx_seq_one_letter_code
_entity_poly.pdbx_strand_id
1 'polypeptide(L)'
;MADAVVSPLLQNLSQLLRDEFKLLSGVEDKIKSLCNELKFIDIFLKSSIGKRNDELVKEVVNQIRDVGFKAEDVVGIYVASVAQHRSRNIICRLFHLTQRVMVLREVNDEIENIKNRIDKIYKNRERYGITEGASTSEDVDAIAAESLRERRKDVEEKDVVGFVNDSNSVIEKLMQEGDSGRKVASIVGMGGLGKTTLARKIYNNDQVKNSFPTRAWGYVSNDYRARELLLSLLKCFLSTWEYDDLFKKKEDEVEAIATSEEKLKTKVRECLKGKKYLIVLDDIWKTQVWNKIKDAFPDDDHSIGRILITSREMEVANYVGTTSPYHLSFLNKEESWQLFYKKVFRDKGCPPDLEPLGKSIVESCKGLPLPIVVLAGHVAKKEKSQREWTRIKNITWQLTQDKMEVMDILKLSYDSLSQRLKPCFLYFGIYPEDYEIRARDVIQMWMAEGFIQPREAGIQGAAEPEDVAEYYLDELVDRSLAQVASRKSDGRVKTCRIHDLLRDLCISESKSEKFVEVCRDPNDMDTLSNDNPRRLSIQCKEWSNFSTNNLNQLCTRSLFFFYEGEEFPEDVLLKSFKLARVIYFKTEGHYYKSAAMTDFKKMIHLRHLRIDKTVISIPASVRNLRNLETLDVGGAEMVSNEIWKLKQLKHLYIRMYAWKVEILPKLQRKIKGNLQTLFLRCFEGEDLVSLLNNDIFPRLRKLMFSSYNTSHEPLPSLNHLTNLHSLKINNCLELPSDANVPSNLTKITLQDFSDPVNELIFLKNMKIVGKLASLQVLKLKENYFNDVLNDLKVGAGEFPQLKVFKMSSVKVKSWRLEKGAMPCLQNLVIKNCRWLEEIPEELWSLTTLREAQVLNPNKELSDRLRNVELKNGCKLILSGLAWELTSEEEDIN
;
A
#
# COMPACT_ATOMS: atom_id res chain seq x y z
N MET A 1 -21.54 -9.83 7.91
CA MET A 1 -20.48 -9.27 8.79
C MET A 1 -21.02 -8.68 10.11
N ALA A 2 -22.11 -9.18 10.68
CA ALA A 2 -22.69 -8.59 11.89
C ALA A 2 -21.75 -8.63 13.11
N ASP A 3 -20.96 -9.70 13.27
CA ASP A 3 -19.99 -9.84 14.37
C ASP A 3 -18.94 -8.72 14.34
N ALA A 4 -18.46 -8.40 13.14
CA ALA A 4 -17.48 -7.34 12.90
C ALA A 4 -18.04 -5.93 13.20
N VAL A 5 -19.34 -5.81 13.52
CA VAL A 5 -19.98 -4.56 13.96
C VAL A 5 -20.30 -4.64 15.45
N VAL A 6 -20.95 -5.72 15.89
CA VAL A 6 -21.45 -5.87 17.26
C VAL A 6 -20.33 -6.04 18.28
N SER A 7 -19.33 -6.90 18.03
CA SER A 7 -18.26 -7.13 18.99
C SER A 7 -17.40 -5.86 19.21
N PRO A 8 -16.95 -5.15 18.15
CA PRO A 8 -16.24 -3.89 18.34
C PRO A 8 -17.09 -2.79 18.98
N LEU A 9 -18.38 -2.70 18.64
CA LEU A 9 -19.30 -1.76 19.27
C LEU A 9 -19.41 -2.04 20.77
N LEU A 10 -19.64 -3.30 21.17
CA LEU A 10 -19.74 -3.71 22.57
C LEU A 10 -18.46 -3.38 23.34
N GLN A 11 -17.29 -3.65 22.76
CA GLN A 11 -16.00 -3.31 23.37
C GLN A 11 -15.85 -1.79 23.54
N ASN A 12 -16.14 -1.01 22.49
CA ASN A 12 -16.07 0.45 22.51
C ASN A 12 -17.01 1.05 23.56
N LEU A 13 -18.27 0.61 23.62
CA LEU A 13 -19.24 1.10 24.60
C LEU A 13 -18.82 0.72 26.03
N SER A 14 -18.33 -0.50 26.23
CA SER A 14 -17.81 -0.95 27.52
C SER A 14 -16.59 -0.14 27.95
N GLN A 15 -15.74 0.26 27.00
CA GLN A 15 -14.60 1.13 27.27
C GLN A 15 -15.03 2.55 27.60
N LEU A 16 -15.97 3.13 26.84
CA LEU A 16 -16.54 4.45 27.12
C LEU A 16 -17.16 4.54 28.51
N LEU A 17 -17.88 3.50 28.95
CA LEU A 17 -18.45 3.41 30.29
C LEU A 17 -17.39 3.38 31.40
N ARG A 18 -16.21 2.78 31.15
CA ARG A 18 -15.11 2.70 32.12
C ARG A 18 -14.24 3.95 32.14
N ASP A 19 -13.77 4.39 30.99
CA ASP A 19 -12.66 5.32 30.86
C ASP A 19 -13.15 6.77 30.62
N GLU A 20 -14.32 6.93 30.02
CA GLU A 20 -14.84 8.24 29.59
C GLU A 20 -16.28 8.49 30.07
N PHE A 21 -16.64 8.00 31.26
CA PHE A 21 -17.98 8.12 31.87
C PHE A 21 -18.59 9.52 31.75
N LYS A 22 -17.76 10.56 31.91
CA LYS A 22 -18.20 11.95 31.76
C LYS A 22 -18.84 12.21 30.38
N LEU A 23 -18.36 11.62 29.29
CA LEU A 23 -18.94 11.81 27.95
C LEU A 23 -20.34 11.19 27.80
N LEU A 24 -20.76 10.34 28.73
CA LEU A 24 -22.05 9.65 28.74
C LEU A 24 -23.09 10.32 29.66
N SER A 25 -22.77 11.47 30.23
CA SER A 25 -23.59 12.18 31.23
C SER A 25 -25.05 12.37 30.80
N GLY A 26 -25.95 11.63 31.44
CA GLY A 26 -27.40 11.66 31.23
C GLY A 26 -27.97 10.52 30.36
N VAL A 27 -27.12 9.63 29.82
CA VAL A 27 -27.53 8.44 29.04
C VAL A 27 -26.87 7.13 29.51
N GLU A 28 -26.13 7.17 30.62
CA GLU A 28 -25.31 6.06 31.15
C GLU A 28 -26.10 4.76 31.32
N ASP A 29 -27.24 4.80 32.02
CA ASP A 29 -28.06 3.62 32.29
C ASP A 29 -28.62 2.99 31.00
N LYS A 30 -28.99 3.84 30.03
CA LYS A 30 -29.46 3.38 28.72
C LYS A 30 -28.36 2.72 27.91
N ILE A 31 -27.15 3.28 27.91
CA ILE A 31 -25.98 2.66 27.25
C ILE A 31 -25.58 1.36 27.94
N LYS A 32 -25.62 1.31 29.28
CA LYS A 32 -25.35 0.09 30.05
C LYS A 32 -26.35 -1.02 29.71
N SER A 33 -27.63 -0.66 29.59
CA SER A 33 -28.68 -1.58 29.15
C SER A 33 -28.46 -2.04 27.69
N LEU A 34 -28.11 -1.14 26.77
CA LEU A 34 -27.76 -1.51 25.39
C LEU A 34 -26.55 -2.45 25.32
N CYS A 35 -25.53 -2.25 26.17
CA CYS A 35 -24.39 -3.17 26.25
C CYS A 35 -24.80 -4.59 26.67
N ASN A 36 -25.81 -4.72 27.53
CA ASN A 36 -26.30 -6.04 27.94
C ASN A 36 -27.01 -6.74 26.76
N GLU A 37 -27.84 -6.02 26.00
CA GLU A 37 -28.47 -6.57 24.79
C GLU A 37 -27.42 -7.01 23.75
N LEU A 38 -26.41 -6.16 23.49
CA LEU A 38 -25.35 -6.47 22.54
C LEU A 38 -24.51 -7.69 22.94
N LYS A 39 -24.38 -8.00 24.24
CA LYS A 39 -23.70 -9.24 24.70
C LYS A 39 -24.47 -10.49 24.27
N PHE A 40 -25.80 -10.50 24.43
CA PHE A 40 -26.62 -11.64 23.99
C PHE A 40 -26.57 -11.80 22.47
N ILE A 41 -26.61 -10.68 21.75
CA ILE A 41 -26.45 -10.67 20.29
C ILE A 41 -25.08 -11.22 19.88
N ASP A 42 -23.99 -10.80 20.54
CA ASP A 42 -22.63 -11.28 20.25
C ASP A 42 -22.52 -12.81 20.43
N ILE A 43 -23.11 -13.36 21.50
CA ILE A 43 -23.18 -14.80 21.74
C ILE A 43 -23.96 -15.50 20.61
N PHE A 44 -25.11 -14.96 20.24
CA PHE A 44 -25.93 -15.51 19.16
C PHE A 44 -25.18 -15.52 17.81
N LEU A 45 -24.53 -14.41 17.46
CA LEU A 45 -23.80 -14.29 16.20
C LEU A 45 -22.63 -15.29 16.11
N LYS A 46 -21.95 -15.55 17.23
CA LYS A 46 -20.92 -16.60 17.34
C LYS A 46 -21.50 -18.00 17.19
N SER A 47 -22.65 -18.27 17.81
CA SER A 47 -23.31 -19.59 17.71
C SER A 47 -23.89 -19.90 16.32
N SER A 48 -24.17 -18.86 15.51
CA SER A 48 -24.82 -19.00 14.19
C SER A 48 -23.85 -19.08 13.00
N ILE A 49 -22.53 -19.03 13.22
CA ILE A 49 -21.51 -19.03 12.16
C ILE A 49 -21.67 -20.20 11.17
N GLY A 50 -21.98 -21.41 11.66
CA GLY A 50 -22.11 -22.61 10.84
C GLY A 50 -23.39 -22.73 10.02
N LYS A 51 -24.40 -21.88 10.25
CA LYS A 51 -25.72 -21.94 9.57
C LYS A 51 -26.03 -20.69 8.73
N ARG A 52 -25.04 -19.86 8.40
CA ARG A 52 -25.26 -18.60 7.64
C ARG A 52 -25.77 -18.77 6.21
N ASN A 53 -25.78 -20.00 5.70
CA ASN A 53 -26.37 -20.34 4.41
C ASN A 53 -27.90 -20.51 4.48
N ASP A 54 -28.48 -20.62 5.68
CA ASP A 54 -29.93 -20.58 5.89
C ASP A 54 -30.43 -19.13 5.67
N GLU A 55 -31.38 -18.95 4.76
CA GLU A 55 -31.90 -17.64 4.38
C GLU A 55 -32.54 -16.89 5.57
N LEU A 56 -33.19 -17.60 6.49
CA LEU A 56 -33.82 -16.98 7.65
C LEU A 56 -32.77 -16.53 8.67
N VAL A 57 -31.72 -17.34 8.88
CA VAL A 57 -30.59 -16.97 9.74
C VAL A 57 -29.87 -15.75 9.14
N LYS A 58 -29.64 -15.75 7.82
CA LYS A 58 -29.00 -14.66 7.10
C LYS A 58 -29.79 -13.36 7.25
N GLU A 59 -31.11 -13.40 7.13
CA GLU A 59 -31.98 -12.24 7.30
C GLU A 59 -31.92 -11.68 8.74
N VAL A 60 -31.96 -12.54 9.76
CA VAL A 60 -31.80 -12.11 11.17
C VAL A 60 -30.42 -11.46 11.40
N VAL A 61 -29.36 -12.05 10.85
CA VAL A 61 -28.00 -11.49 10.94
C VAL A 61 -27.91 -10.12 10.27
N ASN A 62 -28.56 -9.93 9.12
CA ASN A 62 -28.64 -8.64 8.44
C ASN A 62 -29.38 -7.58 9.28
N GLN A 63 -30.51 -7.94 9.88
CA GLN A 63 -31.25 -7.02 10.76
C GLN A 63 -30.43 -6.63 11.99
N ILE A 64 -29.73 -7.58 12.60
CA ILE A 64 -28.82 -7.33 13.72
C ILE A 64 -27.70 -6.36 13.32
N ARG A 65 -27.06 -6.58 12.16
CA ARG A 65 -26.02 -5.70 11.62
C ARG A 65 -26.54 -4.27 11.48
N ASP A 66 -27.70 -4.09 10.86
CA ASP A 66 -28.29 -2.79 10.61
C ASP A 66 -28.67 -2.06 11.92
N VAL A 67 -29.13 -2.80 12.94
CA VAL A 67 -29.37 -2.27 14.29
C VAL A 67 -28.05 -1.87 14.99
N GLY A 68 -27.02 -2.71 14.91
CA GLY A 68 -25.69 -2.40 15.47
C GLY A 68 -25.09 -1.14 14.86
N PHE A 69 -25.23 -0.98 13.54
CA PHE A 69 -24.84 0.22 12.81
C PHE A 69 -25.56 1.49 13.30
N LYS A 70 -26.89 1.44 13.43
CA LYS A 70 -27.67 2.57 13.94
C LYS A 70 -27.27 2.92 15.39
N ALA A 71 -27.05 1.91 16.23
CA ALA A 71 -26.58 2.11 17.61
C ALA A 71 -25.21 2.81 17.67
N GLU A 72 -24.27 2.39 16.82
CA GLU A 72 -22.95 3.02 16.72
C GLU A 72 -23.04 4.49 16.28
N ASP A 73 -23.97 4.84 15.40
CA ASP A 73 -24.17 6.21 14.94
C ASP A 73 -24.75 7.11 16.01
N VAL A 74 -25.83 6.65 16.65
CA VAL A 74 -26.52 7.39 17.71
C VAL A 74 -25.55 7.71 18.85
N VAL A 75 -24.77 6.72 19.30
CA VAL A 75 -23.76 6.95 20.34
C VAL A 75 -22.63 7.83 19.81
N GLY A 76 -22.15 7.62 18.59
CA GLY A 76 -21.08 8.43 18.00
C GLY A 76 -21.44 9.91 17.89
N ILE A 77 -22.66 10.22 17.43
CA ILE A 77 -23.19 11.59 17.29
C ILE A 77 -23.33 12.22 18.67
N TYR A 78 -23.85 11.48 19.65
CA TYR A 78 -23.98 11.93 21.02
C TYR A 78 -22.63 12.32 21.63
N VAL A 79 -21.64 11.42 21.53
CA VAL A 79 -20.28 11.65 22.04
C VAL A 79 -19.65 12.88 21.38
N ALA A 80 -19.82 13.05 20.06
CA ALA A 80 -19.35 14.23 19.34
C ALA A 80 -20.00 15.52 19.84
N SER A 81 -21.32 15.51 20.06
CA SER A 81 -22.08 16.65 20.58
C SER A 81 -21.63 17.03 21.99
N VAL A 82 -21.49 16.06 22.90
CA VAL A 82 -21.03 16.30 24.29
C VAL A 82 -19.60 16.83 24.32
N ALA A 83 -18.70 16.25 23.52
CA ALA A 83 -17.32 16.71 23.42
C ALA A 83 -17.23 18.15 22.92
N GLN A 84 -18.00 18.49 21.88
CA GLN A 84 -18.07 19.84 21.31
C GLN A 84 -18.63 20.85 22.33
N HIS A 85 -19.66 20.48 23.07
CA HIS A 85 -20.22 21.33 24.13
C HIS A 85 -19.17 21.63 25.22
N ARG A 86 -18.32 20.66 25.56
CA ARG A 86 -17.27 20.84 26.57
C ARG A 86 -16.11 21.71 26.12
N SER A 87 -15.77 21.69 24.83
CA SER A 87 -14.70 22.54 24.28
C SER A 87 -15.09 24.03 24.15
N ARG A 88 -16.36 24.39 24.34
CA ARG A 88 -16.85 25.79 24.33
C ARG A 88 -16.46 26.53 25.62
N ASN A 89 -16.32 27.85 25.53
CA ASN A 89 -16.18 28.74 26.69
C ASN A 89 -17.48 28.78 27.53
N ILE A 90 -17.38 29.15 28.80
CA ILE A 90 -18.47 29.07 29.80
C ILE A 90 -19.75 29.76 29.33
N ILE A 91 -19.64 30.96 28.75
CA ILE A 91 -20.77 31.75 28.24
C ILE A 91 -21.47 31.02 27.08
N CYS A 92 -20.71 30.50 26.11
CA CYS A 92 -21.25 29.72 25.01
C CYS A 92 -21.85 28.37 25.45
N ARG A 93 -21.46 27.81 26.61
CA ARG A 93 -22.09 26.60 27.15
C ARG A 93 -23.52 26.87 27.63
N LEU A 94 -23.77 28.05 28.22
CA LEU A 94 -25.09 28.45 28.74
C LEU A 94 -26.10 28.67 27.61
N PHE A 95 -25.71 29.30 26.49
CA PHE A 95 -26.59 29.53 25.34
C PHE A 95 -26.97 28.27 24.54
N HIS A 96 -26.24 27.16 24.69
CA HIS A 96 -26.49 25.93 23.95
C HIS A 96 -27.04 24.78 24.82
N LEU A 97 -27.50 25.07 26.04
CA LEU A 97 -28.10 24.08 26.95
C LEU A 97 -29.35 23.41 26.33
N THR A 98 -30.19 24.19 25.65
CA THR A 98 -31.42 23.71 24.99
C THR A 98 -31.13 22.73 23.86
N GLN A 99 -30.13 23.03 23.01
CA GLN A 99 -29.64 22.09 21.98
C GLN A 99 -29.08 20.80 22.59
N ARG A 100 -28.37 20.89 23.72
CA ARG A 100 -27.85 19.70 24.41
C ARG A 100 -28.98 18.81 24.95
N VAL A 101 -30.04 19.40 25.52
CA VAL A 101 -31.22 18.67 26.02
C VAL A 101 -31.99 18.02 24.86
N MET A 102 -32.12 18.71 23.72
CA MET A 102 -32.76 18.15 22.52
C MET A 102 -32.00 16.93 22.00
N VAL A 103 -30.68 17.02 21.82
CA VAL A 103 -29.84 15.88 21.38
C VAL A 103 -29.90 14.72 22.39
N LEU A 104 -30.00 15.03 23.70
CA LEU A 104 -30.17 14.00 24.75
C LEU A 104 -31.49 13.25 24.61
N ARG A 105 -32.60 13.95 24.34
CA ARG A 105 -33.92 13.33 24.12
C ARG A 105 -33.93 12.49 22.85
N GLU A 106 -33.43 13.03 21.75
CA GLU A 106 -33.36 12.33 20.46
C GLU A 106 -32.55 11.02 20.56
N VAL A 107 -31.36 11.07 21.19
CA VAL A 107 -30.53 9.89 21.44
C VAL A 107 -31.24 8.88 22.36
N ASN A 108 -31.94 9.37 23.37
CA ASN A 108 -32.70 8.53 24.29
C ASN A 108 -33.85 7.80 23.60
N ASP A 109 -34.55 8.46 22.70
CA ASP A 109 -35.67 7.91 21.94
C ASP A 109 -35.16 6.91 20.88
N GLU A 110 -34.05 7.22 20.21
CA GLU A 110 -33.40 6.32 19.24
C GLU A 110 -32.84 5.05 19.90
N ILE A 111 -32.23 5.15 21.09
CA ILE A 111 -31.79 3.97 21.85
C ILE A 111 -32.99 3.08 22.21
N GLU A 112 -34.12 3.67 22.58
CA GLU A 112 -35.34 2.90 22.90
C GLU A 112 -35.91 2.22 21.65
N ASN A 113 -35.91 2.93 20.51
CA ASN A 113 -36.32 2.37 19.22
C ASN A 113 -35.41 1.19 18.79
N ILE A 114 -34.10 1.31 18.98
CA ILE A 114 -33.13 0.23 18.75
C ILE A 114 -33.49 -1.00 19.59
N LYS A 115 -33.78 -0.82 20.89
CA LYS A 115 -34.20 -1.93 21.76
C LYS A 115 -35.48 -2.58 21.29
N ASN A 116 -36.50 -1.79 20.95
CA ASN A 116 -37.77 -2.30 20.43
C ASN A 116 -37.57 -3.11 19.14
N ARG A 117 -36.64 -2.70 18.27
CA ARG A 117 -36.25 -3.46 17.08
C ARG A 117 -35.57 -4.78 17.43
N ILE A 118 -34.64 -4.79 18.39
CA ILE A 118 -34.00 -6.02 18.89
C ILE A 118 -35.06 -6.99 19.42
N ASP A 119 -36.00 -6.50 20.22
CA ASP A 119 -37.12 -7.27 20.78
C ASP A 119 -37.98 -7.92 19.69
N LYS A 120 -38.28 -7.15 18.63
CA LYS A 120 -39.01 -7.65 17.46
C LYS A 120 -38.23 -8.72 16.69
N ILE A 121 -36.91 -8.58 16.57
CA ILE A 121 -36.05 -9.60 15.95
C ILE A 121 -36.13 -10.91 16.72
N TYR A 122 -36.02 -10.88 18.05
CA TYR A 122 -36.14 -12.08 18.89
C TYR A 122 -37.52 -12.74 18.80
N LYS A 123 -38.61 -11.96 18.82
CA LYS A 123 -39.98 -12.47 18.65
C LYS A 123 -40.19 -13.13 17.28
N ASN A 124 -39.64 -12.53 16.22
CA ASN A 124 -39.68 -13.12 14.88
C ASN A 124 -38.87 -14.41 14.81
N ARG A 125 -37.66 -14.41 15.40
CA ARG A 125 -36.81 -15.60 15.47
C ARG A 125 -37.54 -16.79 16.11
N GLU A 126 -38.18 -16.56 17.25
CA GLU A 126 -38.97 -17.57 17.96
C GLU A 126 -40.16 -18.06 17.11
N ARG A 127 -40.89 -17.13 16.49
CA ARG A 127 -42.03 -17.43 15.61
C ARG A 127 -41.67 -18.29 14.40
N TYR A 128 -40.46 -18.13 13.84
CA TYR A 128 -40.00 -18.87 12.67
C TYR A 128 -39.12 -20.09 13.02
N GLY A 129 -39.00 -20.46 14.30
CA GLY A 129 -38.39 -21.74 14.72
C GLY A 129 -36.87 -21.85 14.50
N ILE A 130 -36.12 -20.75 14.56
CA ILE A 130 -34.66 -20.74 14.32
C ILE A 130 -33.92 -21.35 15.53
N THR A 131 -33.63 -22.65 15.48
CA THR A 131 -33.00 -23.43 16.56
C THR A 131 -31.47 -23.28 16.62
N GLU A 132 -30.96 -23.05 17.83
CA GLU A 132 -29.54 -23.16 18.19
C GLU A 132 -29.08 -24.62 18.05
N GLY A 133 -28.06 -24.83 17.21
CA GLY A 133 -27.37 -26.12 17.13
C GLY A 133 -25.99 -25.99 17.75
N ALA A 134 -25.56 -27.02 18.47
CA ALA A 134 -24.21 -27.09 19.02
C ALA A 134 -23.18 -26.97 17.90
N SER A 135 -22.32 -25.95 17.97
CA SER A 135 -21.13 -25.87 17.15
C SER A 135 -19.97 -26.57 17.85
N THR A 136 -19.28 -27.45 17.12
CA THR A 136 -17.91 -27.82 17.43
C THR A 136 -17.04 -26.60 17.18
N SER A 137 -16.54 -25.98 18.26
CA SER A 137 -15.54 -24.93 18.18
C SER A 137 -14.23 -25.51 17.64
N GLU A 138 -13.96 -25.32 16.35
CA GLU A 138 -12.59 -25.34 15.86
C GLU A 138 -12.03 -23.92 15.99
N ASP A 139 -11.68 -23.53 17.22
CA ASP A 139 -10.64 -22.53 17.46
C ASP A 139 -9.31 -23.22 17.15
N VAL A 140 -8.93 -23.27 15.88
CA VAL A 140 -7.55 -23.54 15.48
C VAL A 140 -6.95 -22.22 15.03
N ASP A 141 -6.66 -21.35 16.00
CA ASP A 141 -5.79 -20.20 15.80
C ASP A 141 -5.11 -19.84 17.12
N ALA A 142 -4.19 -20.72 17.55
CA ALA A 142 -3.29 -20.44 18.67
C ALA A 142 -1.84 -20.91 18.44
N ILE A 143 -1.48 -21.42 17.26
CA ILE A 143 -0.09 -21.86 17.00
C ILE A 143 0.37 -21.41 15.62
N ALA A 144 0.67 -20.11 15.46
CA ALA A 144 1.47 -19.65 14.32
C ALA A 144 2.11 -18.26 14.53
N ALA A 145 2.61 -17.95 15.73
CA ALA A 145 3.37 -16.71 15.93
C ALA A 145 4.89 -16.90 15.67
N GLU A 146 5.42 -18.09 15.95
CA GLU A 146 6.87 -18.34 15.94
C GLU A 146 7.40 -18.84 14.57
N SER A 147 6.57 -19.42 13.70
CA SER A 147 7.04 -20.12 12.47
C SER A 147 7.04 -19.30 11.17
N LEU A 148 6.68 -18.01 11.22
CA LEU A 148 6.51 -17.17 10.02
C LEU A 148 7.77 -16.38 9.62
N ARG A 149 8.76 -16.26 10.52
CA ARG A 149 10.00 -15.53 10.23
C ARG A 149 10.96 -16.32 9.32
N GLU A 150 10.92 -17.67 9.35
CA GLU A 150 11.73 -18.52 8.47
C GLU A 150 11.10 -18.77 7.09
N ARG A 151 9.79 -18.54 6.92
CA ARG A 151 9.05 -18.79 5.67
C ARG A 151 9.11 -17.64 4.65
N ARG A 152 9.85 -16.57 4.96
CA ARG A 152 9.94 -15.35 4.16
C ARG A 152 11.19 -15.37 3.28
N LYS A 153 11.14 -16.11 2.17
CA LYS A 153 11.97 -15.90 0.97
C LYS A 153 11.34 -16.66 -0.20
N ASP A 154 11.31 -16.01 -1.36
CA ASP A 154 10.92 -16.53 -2.67
C ASP A 154 9.48 -17.02 -2.85
N VAL A 155 8.56 -16.09 -3.16
CA VAL A 155 7.41 -16.32 -4.05
C VAL A 155 7.11 -14.93 -4.64
N GLU A 156 7.25 -14.67 -5.94
CA GLU A 156 6.19 -14.83 -6.94
C GLU A 156 6.72 -15.01 -8.38
N GLU A 157 8.04 -14.96 -8.63
CA GLU A 157 8.58 -15.10 -10.01
C GLU A 157 9.06 -16.52 -10.38
N LYS A 158 9.26 -17.43 -9.42
CA LYS A 158 9.81 -18.78 -9.68
C LYS A 158 8.78 -19.87 -9.99
N ASP A 159 7.48 -19.62 -9.78
CA ASP A 159 6.41 -20.63 -9.90
C ASP A 159 5.58 -20.53 -11.19
N VAL A 160 6.15 -20.02 -12.28
CA VAL A 160 5.44 -19.93 -13.56
C VAL A 160 5.50 -21.29 -14.27
N VAL A 161 4.34 -21.89 -14.52
CA VAL A 161 4.17 -23.20 -15.20
C VAL A 161 3.50 -23.01 -16.57
N GLY A 162 3.81 -23.87 -17.54
CA GLY A 162 3.15 -23.92 -18.85
C GLY A 162 3.67 -22.93 -19.90
N PHE A 163 4.04 -21.70 -19.51
CA PHE A 163 4.33 -20.63 -20.46
C PHE A 163 5.65 -20.70 -21.25
N VAL A 164 6.37 -21.83 -21.30
CA VAL A 164 7.67 -21.87 -22.03
C VAL A 164 7.43 -21.73 -23.53
N ASN A 165 6.56 -22.59 -24.07
CA ASN A 165 6.24 -22.60 -25.50
C ASN A 165 5.49 -21.32 -25.90
N ASP A 166 4.50 -20.88 -25.10
CA ASP A 166 3.77 -19.64 -25.37
C ASP A 166 4.70 -18.43 -25.43
N SER A 167 5.66 -18.33 -24.50
CA SER A 167 6.62 -17.23 -24.48
C SER A 167 7.49 -17.20 -25.73
N ASN A 168 7.98 -18.36 -26.18
CA ASN A 168 8.80 -18.47 -27.38
C ASN A 168 8.01 -18.07 -28.62
N SER A 169 6.78 -18.56 -28.79
CA SER A 169 5.93 -18.21 -29.93
C SER A 169 5.62 -16.71 -30.03
N VAL A 170 5.34 -16.05 -28.90
CA VAL A 170 5.11 -14.60 -28.90
C VAL A 170 6.42 -13.82 -29.14
N ILE A 171 7.55 -14.30 -28.60
CA ILE A 171 8.87 -13.72 -28.86
C ILE A 171 9.20 -13.82 -30.35
N GLU A 172 8.98 -14.96 -31.01
CA GLU A 172 9.18 -15.12 -32.44
C GLU A 172 8.35 -14.10 -33.25
N LYS A 173 7.07 -13.91 -32.90
CA LYS A 173 6.21 -12.88 -33.52
C LYS A 173 6.76 -11.46 -33.32
N LEU A 174 7.32 -11.16 -32.14
CA LEU A 174 7.96 -9.87 -31.83
C LEU A 174 9.30 -9.69 -32.56
N MET A 175 10.04 -10.77 -32.79
CA MET A 175 11.43 -10.74 -33.28
C MET A 175 11.59 -10.98 -34.78
N GLN A 176 10.54 -11.36 -35.51
CA GLN A 176 10.58 -11.53 -36.96
C GLN A 176 11.32 -10.37 -37.66
N GLU A 177 12.41 -10.71 -38.36
CA GLU A 177 13.28 -9.79 -39.09
C GLU A 177 12.67 -9.43 -40.46
N GLY A 178 12.84 -8.18 -40.90
CA GLY A 178 12.44 -7.73 -42.25
C GLY A 178 11.54 -6.48 -42.31
N ASP A 179 10.87 -6.10 -41.23
CA ASP A 179 9.98 -4.93 -41.22
C ASP A 179 10.68 -3.72 -40.57
N SER A 180 11.03 -2.70 -41.37
CA SER A 180 11.25 -1.34 -40.85
C SER A 180 9.93 -0.82 -40.28
N GLY A 181 9.98 -0.12 -39.12
CA GLY A 181 8.80 0.45 -38.46
C GLY A 181 8.31 -0.29 -37.20
N ARG A 182 7.13 0.11 -36.74
CA ARG A 182 6.52 -0.32 -35.46
C ARG A 182 5.63 -1.55 -35.63
N LYS A 183 5.96 -2.61 -34.90
CA LYS A 183 5.19 -3.87 -34.89
C LYS A 183 4.42 -4.04 -33.59
N VAL A 184 3.16 -4.50 -33.69
CA VAL A 184 2.29 -4.73 -32.55
C VAL A 184 1.86 -6.19 -32.49
N ALA A 185 2.25 -6.88 -31.41
CA ALA A 185 1.81 -8.23 -31.09
C ALA A 185 0.79 -8.19 -29.95
N SER A 186 -0.17 -9.11 -29.97
CA SER A 186 -1.27 -9.15 -29.00
C SER A 186 -1.42 -10.53 -28.37
N ILE A 187 -1.69 -10.56 -27.06
CA ILE A 187 -2.05 -11.77 -26.29
C ILE A 187 -3.52 -11.64 -25.88
N VAL A 188 -4.35 -12.60 -26.28
CA VAL A 188 -5.80 -12.58 -26.08
C VAL A 188 -6.26 -13.75 -25.23
N GLY A 189 -7.22 -13.51 -24.34
CA GLY A 189 -7.87 -14.55 -23.54
C GLY A 189 -8.72 -13.97 -22.41
N MET A 190 -9.63 -14.77 -21.85
CA MET A 190 -10.46 -14.40 -20.70
C MET A 190 -9.67 -13.96 -19.46
N GLY A 191 -10.35 -13.33 -18.50
CA GLY A 191 -9.79 -12.94 -17.20
C GLY A 191 -9.24 -14.13 -16.43
N GLY A 192 -8.12 -13.94 -15.71
CA GLY A 192 -7.51 -14.99 -14.88
C GLY A 192 -6.68 -16.06 -15.62
N LEU A 193 -6.58 -16.00 -16.96
CA LEU A 193 -5.75 -16.92 -17.79
C LEU A 193 -4.23 -16.69 -17.67
N GLY A 194 -3.79 -15.59 -17.05
CA GLY A 194 -2.36 -15.30 -16.90
C GLY A 194 -1.72 -14.51 -18.04
N LYS A 195 -2.49 -13.78 -18.86
CA LYS A 195 -1.97 -12.91 -19.94
C LYS A 195 -0.86 -11.96 -19.48
N THR A 196 -1.11 -11.20 -18.42
CA THR A 196 -0.13 -10.32 -17.77
C THR A 196 1.11 -11.08 -17.31
N THR A 197 0.93 -12.32 -16.82
CA THR A 197 2.04 -13.17 -16.37
C THR A 197 2.91 -13.63 -17.55
N LEU A 198 2.29 -14.04 -18.66
CA LEU A 198 3.00 -14.38 -19.89
C LEU A 198 3.73 -13.15 -20.47
N ALA A 199 3.07 -12.00 -20.55
CA ALA A 199 3.69 -10.75 -21.00
C ALA A 199 4.88 -10.36 -20.11
N ARG A 200 4.79 -10.57 -18.78
CA ARG A 200 5.89 -10.29 -17.85
C ARG A 200 7.05 -11.25 -18.04
N LYS A 201 6.78 -12.53 -18.31
CA LYS A 201 7.80 -13.53 -18.66
C LYS A 201 8.53 -13.13 -19.94
N ILE A 202 7.81 -12.68 -20.97
CA ILE A 202 8.39 -12.19 -22.23
C ILE A 202 9.22 -10.92 -21.99
N TYR A 203 8.66 -9.94 -21.29
CA TYR A 203 9.35 -8.68 -20.97
C TYR A 203 10.67 -8.90 -20.21
N ASN A 204 10.70 -9.91 -19.33
CA ASN A 204 11.86 -10.27 -18.53
C ASN A 204 12.79 -11.31 -19.17
N ASN A 205 12.49 -11.81 -20.37
CA ASN A 205 13.33 -12.76 -21.09
C ASN A 205 14.67 -12.11 -21.49
N ASP A 206 15.78 -12.84 -21.37
CA ASP A 206 17.12 -12.29 -21.61
C ASP A 206 17.38 -11.94 -23.08
N GLN A 207 16.85 -12.71 -24.03
CA GLN A 207 16.89 -12.36 -25.44
C GLN A 207 16.14 -11.04 -25.69
N VAL A 208 14.94 -10.89 -25.13
CA VAL A 208 14.13 -9.67 -25.26
C VAL A 208 14.83 -8.45 -24.63
N LYS A 209 15.41 -8.63 -23.44
CA LYS A 209 16.20 -7.59 -22.75
C LYS A 209 17.39 -7.11 -23.57
N ASN A 210 18.11 -8.03 -24.21
CA ASN A 210 19.30 -7.72 -25.00
C ASN A 210 18.93 -7.06 -26.34
N SER A 211 17.83 -7.48 -26.98
CA SER A 211 17.37 -6.90 -28.25
C SER A 211 16.72 -5.53 -28.09
N PHE A 212 16.04 -5.29 -26.96
CA PHE A 212 15.35 -4.03 -26.67
C PHE A 212 15.92 -3.39 -25.40
N PRO A 213 16.97 -2.57 -25.55
CA PRO A 213 17.44 -1.63 -24.54
C PRO A 213 16.35 -0.83 -23.84
N THR A 214 15.52 -0.14 -24.63
CA THR A 214 14.53 0.82 -24.13
C THR A 214 13.21 0.11 -23.92
N ARG A 215 12.78 -0.06 -22.66
CA ARG A 215 11.56 -0.82 -22.36
C ARG A 215 10.70 -0.15 -21.33
N ALA A 216 9.40 -0.18 -21.53
CA ALA A 216 8.41 0.30 -20.56
C ALA A 216 7.20 -0.61 -20.48
N TRP A 217 6.53 -0.55 -19.35
CA TRP A 217 5.30 -1.28 -19.09
C TRP A 217 4.25 -0.29 -18.60
N GLY A 218 3.12 -0.24 -19.28
CA GLY A 218 1.96 0.55 -18.91
C GLY A 218 0.74 -0.35 -18.67
N TYR A 219 -0.03 -0.05 -17.63
CA TYR A 219 -1.31 -0.71 -17.36
C TYR A 219 -2.44 0.13 -17.96
N VAL A 220 -3.40 -0.53 -18.59
CA VAL A 220 -4.55 0.08 -19.24
C VAL A 220 -5.81 -0.43 -18.55
N SER A 221 -6.40 0.36 -17.67
CA SER A 221 -7.67 -0.01 -17.03
C SER A 221 -8.86 0.15 -17.98
N ASN A 222 -10.01 -0.46 -17.66
CA ASN A 222 -11.25 -0.30 -18.43
C ASN A 222 -11.73 1.17 -18.44
N ASP A 223 -11.44 1.92 -17.37
CA ASP A 223 -11.67 3.36 -17.24
C ASP A 223 -10.63 4.23 -17.95
N TYR A 224 -9.92 3.65 -18.94
CA TYR A 224 -8.77 4.18 -19.69
C TYR A 224 -8.42 5.65 -19.47
N ARG A 225 -7.17 5.85 -19.02
CA ARG A 225 -6.58 7.14 -18.68
C ARG A 225 -5.30 7.35 -19.50
N ALA A 226 -5.43 7.93 -20.69
CA ALA A 226 -4.32 8.14 -21.64
C ALA A 226 -3.16 8.91 -20.98
N ARG A 227 -3.47 9.96 -20.21
CA ARG A 227 -2.50 10.74 -19.45
C ARG A 227 -1.70 9.90 -18.45
N GLU A 228 -2.36 9.12 -17.59
CA GLU A 228 -1.68 8.28 -16.59
C GLU A 228 -0.78 7.24 -17.24
N LEU A 229 -1.27 6.63 -18.33
CA LEU A 229 -0.47 5.70 -19.12
C LEU A 229 0.79 6.40 -19.64
N LEU A 230 0.67 7.54 -20.31
CA LEU A 230 1.82 8.28 -20.85
C LEU A 230 2.79 8.71 -19.74
N LEU A 231 2.30 9.19 -18.60
CA LEU A 231 3.11 9.52 -17.43
C LEU A 231 3.82 8.29 -16.84
N SER A 232 3.15 7.14 -16.80
CA SER A 232 3.73 5.89 -16.33
C SER A 232 4.86 5.41 -17.26
N LEU A 233 4.71 5.61 -18.56
CA LEU A 233 5.73 5.29 -19.57
C LEU A 233 6.92 6.27 -19.47
N LEU A 234 6.67 7.58 -19.38
CA LEU A 234 7.72 8.59 -19.19
C LEU A 234 8.55 8.30 -17.93
N LYS A 235 7.91 7.87 -16.84
CA LYS A 235 8.60 7.48 -15.61
C LYS A 235 9.53 6.26 -15.78
N CYS A 236 9.29 5.43 -16.80
CA CYS A 236 10.18 4.32 -17.15
C CYS A 236 11.38 4.78 -17.98
N PHE A 237 11.20 5.81 -18.81
CA PHE A 237 12.25 6.31 -19.71
C PHE A 237 13.15 7.36 -19.07
N LEU A 238 12.58 8.22 -18.23
CA LEU A 238 13.24 9.36 -17.61
C LEU A 238 13.80 8.98 -16.24
N SER A 239 14.92 9.60 -15.86
CA SER A 239 15.37 9.60 -14.48
C SER A 239 14.35 10.29 -13.57
N THR A 240 14.43 10.05 -12.25
CA THR A 240 13.52 10.70 -11.29
C THR A 240 13.58 12.23 -11.39
N TRP A 241 14.78 12.77 -11.63
CA TRP A 241 14.95 14.21 -11.83
C TRP A 241 14.32 14.68 -13.13
N GLU A 242 14.62 14.06 -14.29
CA GLU A 242 14.06 14.51 -15.57
C GLU A 242 12.54 14.46 -15.55
N TYR A 243 11.99 13.42 -14.91
CA TYR A 243 10.55 13.30 -14.69
C TYR A 243 9.99 14.41 -13.79
N ASP A 244 10.67 14.73 -12.67
CA ASP A 244 10.27 15.81 -11.78
C ASP A 244 10.46 17.20 -12.42
N ASP A 245 11.47 17.36 -13.29
CA ASP A 245 11.83 18.61 -14.00
C ASP A 245 10.80 18.98 -15.07
N LEU A 246 10.11 17.99 -15.65
CA LEU A 246 8.91 18.23 -16.47
C LEU A 246 7.87 19.12 -15.74
N PHE A 247 7.92 19.16 -14.40
CA PHE A 247 6.99 19.88 -13.54
C PHE A 247 7.63 21.02 -12.70
N LYS A 248 8.86 21.46 -13.03
CA LYS A 248 9.60 22.51 -12.27
C LYS A 248 9.75 23.88 -12.98
N LYS A 249 9.40 23.99 -14.27
CA LYS A 249 9.47 25.26 -15.00
C LYS A 249 8.41 26.29 -14.52
N LYS A 250 8.49 27.54 -14.98
CA LYS A 250 7.54 28.63 -14.60
C LYS A 250 6.08 28.16 -14.69
N GLU A 251 5.23 28.67 -13.79
CA GLU A 251 3.83 28.23 -13.58
C GLU A 251 3.06 28.01 -14.90
N ASP A 252 3.15 28.95 -15.85
CA ASP A 252 2.42 28.91 -17.13
C ASP A 252 2.88 27.78 -18.09
N GLU A 253 4.16 27.40 -18.08
CA GLU A 253 4.70 26.35 -18.98
C GLU A 253 4.50 24.94 -18.42
N VAL A 254 4.58 24.79 -17.09
CA VAL A 254 4.31 23.52 -16.40
C VAL A 254 2.83 23.17 -16.48
N GLU A 255 1.94 24.15 -16.30
CA GLU A 255 0.50 23.97 -16.47
C GLU A 255 0.18 23.48 -17.88
N ALA A 256 0.80 24.07 -18.91
CA ALA A 256 0.56 23.71 -20.29
C ALA A 256 1.18 22.36 -20.70
N ILE A 257 2.23 21.85 -20.05
CA ILE A 257 2.80 20.50 -20.28
C ILE A 257 2.04 19.44 -19.48
N ALA A 258 1.67 19.75 -18.23
CA ALA A 258 0.96 18.84 -17.35
C ALA A 258 -0.46 18.54 -17.86
N THR A 259 -1.17 19.53 -18.42
CA THR A 259 -2.56 19.38 -18.89
C THR A 259 -2.70 18.81 -20.31
N SER A 260 -1.67 18.87 -21.15
CA SER A 260 -1.79 18.51 -22.57
C SER A 260 -1.35 17.07 -22.86
N GLU A 261 -2.32 16.20 -23.18
CA GLU A 261 -2.04 14.83 -23.67
C GLU A 261 -1.08 14.85 -24.88
N GLU A 262 -1.24 15.78 -25.81
CA GLU A 262 -0.38 15.90 -27.00
C GLU A 262 1.08 16.20 -26.67
N LYS A 263 1.34 17.03 -25.67
CA LYS A 263 2.72 17.29 -25.21
C LYS A 263 3.31 16.06 -24.52
N LEU A 264 2.53 15.33 -23.74
CA LEU A 264 2.98 14.07 -23.14
C LEU A 264 3.31 13.02 -24.21
N LYS A 265 2.47 12.89 -25.25
CA LYS A 265 2.76 12.03 -26.42
C LYS A 265 4.05 12.45 -27.10
N THR A 266 4.24 13.76 -27.32
CA THR A 266 5.47 14.31 -27.93
C THR A 266 6.70 13.94 -27.11
N LYS A 267 6.64 14.08 -25.78
CA LYS A 267 7.76 13.70 -24.89
C LYS A 267 8.05 12.20 -24.90
N VAL A 268 7.01 11.36 -24.89
CA VAL A 268 7.17 9.90 -25.04
C VAL A 268 7.85 9.59 -26.37
N ARG A 269 7.40 10.23 -27.46
CA ARG A 269 7.95 10.06 -28.80
C ARG A 269 9.44 10.45 -28.85
N GLU A 270 9.81 11.60 -28.28
CA GLU A 270 11.19 12.05 -28.17
C GLU A 270 12.08 11.05 -27.43
N CYS A 271 11.58 10.43 -26.35
CA CYS A 271 12.33 9.42 -25.60
C CYS A 271 12.65 8.16 -26.41
N LEU A 272 11.80 7.83 -27.39
CA LEU A 272 11.83 6.60 -28.17
C LEU A 272 12.49 6.73 -29.54
N LYS A 273 12.52 7.94 -30.10
CA LYS A 273 13.01 8.21 -31.46
C LYS A 273 14.46 7.77 -31.63
N GLY A 274 14.75 7.06 -32.72
CA GLY A 274 16.10 6.57 -33.05
C GLY A 274 16.56 5.38 -32.19
N LYS A 275 15.67 4.75 -31.42
CA LYS A 275 16.02 3.64 -30.50
C LYS A 275 15.28 2.36 -30.87
N LYS A 276 15.85 1.22 -30.44
CA LYS A 276 15.13 -0.06 -30.35
C LYS A 276 14.34 -0.11 -29.05
N TYR A 277 13.02 -0.21 -29.14
CA TYR A 277 12.15 -0.15 -27.97
C TYR A 277 11.11 -1.27 -27.91
N LEU A 278 10.76 -1.71 -26.68
CA LEU A 278 9.63 -2.57 -26.39
C LEU A 278 8.70 -1.91 -25.37
N ILE A 279 7.43 -1.73 -25.73
CA ILE A 279 6.40 -1.20 -24.84
C ILE A 279 5.35 -2.27 -24.61
N VAL A 280 5.07 -2.59 -23.35
CA VAL A 280 3.96 -3.47 -22.98
C VAL A 280 2.77 -2.61 -22.55
N LEU A 281 1.62 -2.82 -23.17
CA LEU A 281 0.35 -2.19 -22.81
C LEU A 281 -0.62 -3.28 -22.32
N ASP A 282 -0.78 -3.37 -21.00
CA ASP A 282 -1.50 -4.47 -20.35
C ASP A 282 -2.99 -4.15 -20.17
N ASP A 283 -3.84 -5.11 -20.55
CA ASP A 283 -5.32 -5.15 -20.44
C ASP A 283 -6.08 -4.09 -21.25
N ILE A 284 -5.81 -3.92 -22.55
CA ILE A 284 -6.59 -2.97 -23.38
C ILE A 284 -8.01 -3.48 -23.64
N TRP A 285 -9.03 -2.70 -23.25
CA TRP A 285 -10.45 -3.06 -23.40
C TRP A 285 -11.13 -2.53 -24.66
N LYS A 286 -10.69 -1.39 -25.22
CA LYS A 286 -11.40 -0.69 -26.31
C LYS A 286 -10.45 -0.16 -27.38
N THR A 287 -10.86 -0.16 -28.65
CA THR A 287 -10.02 0.30 -29.79
C THR A 287 -9.70 1.80 -29.73
N GLN A 288 -10.60 2.60 -29.14
CA GLN A 288 -10.42 4.03 -28.96
C GLN A 288 -9.22 4.36 -28.07
N VAL A 289 -8.87 3.46 -27.13
CA VAL A 289 -7.67 3.58 -26.28
C VAL A 289 -6.43 3.72 -27.15
N TRP A 290 -6.22 2.74 -28.02
CA TRP A 290 -5.09 2.68 -28.94
C TRP A 290 -5.01 3.91 -29.85
N ASN A 291 -6.14 4.31 -30.43
CA ASN A 291 -6.20 5.48 -31.31
C ASN A 291 -5.73 6.76 -30.64
N LYS A 292 -5.93 6.90 -29.33
CA LYS A 292 -5.46 8.07 -28.58
C LYS A 292 -3.95 8.05 -28.32
N ILE A 293 -3.30 6.90 -28.16
CA ILE A 293 -1.88 6.82 -27.75
C ILE A 293 -0.92 6.38 -28.85
N LYS A 294 -1.41 5.79 -29.95
CA LYS A 294 -0.53 5.28 -31.01
C LYS A 294 0.45 6.34 -31.50
N ASP A 295 0.04 7.60 -31.56
CA ASP A 295 0.90 8.68 -32.04
C ASP A 295 2.06 9.00 -31.07
N ALA A 296 2.04 8.51 -29.83
CA ALA A 296 3.19 8.62 -28.92
C ALA A 296 4.37 7.73 -29.33
N PHE A 297 4.15 6.69 -30.13
CA PHE A 297 5.16 5.67 -30.43
C PHE A 297 5.71 5.87 -31.86
N PRO A 298 7.01 6.17 -32.03
CA PRO A 298 7.61 6.40 -33.35
C PRO A 298 7.42 5.22 -34.31
N ASP A 299 7.01 5.53 -35.53
CA ASP A 299 6.82 4.60 -36.64
C ASP A 299 7.60 5.12 -37.85
N ASP A 300 8.92 5.28 -37.65
CA ASP A 300 9.85 5.81 -38.63
C ASP A 300 10.97 4.81 -38.94
N ASP A 301 11.66 4.98 -40.07
CA ASP A 301 12.69 4.06 -40.53
C ASP A 301 13.93 4.00 -39.62
N HIS A 302 14.06 4.95 -38.69
CA HIS A 302 15.21 5.09 -37.80
C HIS A 302 14.97 4.42 -36.44
N SER A 303 13.72 4.04 -36.14
CA SER A 303 13.30 3.46 -34.87
C SER A 303 12.78 2.04 -35.07
N ILE A 304 13.20 1.10 -34.21
CA ILE A 304 12.68 -0.28 -34.24
C ILE A 304 11.75 -0.45 -33.06
N GLY A 305 10.47 -0.23 -33.32
CA GLY A 305 9.41 -0.28 -32.31
C GLY A 305 8.76 -1.65 -32.22
N ARG A 306 8.69 -2.20 -31.01
CA ARG A 306 7.84 -3.36 -30.69
C ARG A 306 6.86 -2.99 -29.59
N ILE A 307 5.60 -3.34 -29.78
CA ILE A 307 4.55 -3.15 -28.79
C ILE A 307 3.88 -4.50 -28.54
N LEU A 308 3.82 -4.88 -27.27
CA LEU A 308 3.09 -6.07 -26.82
C LEU A 308 1.84 -5.62 -26.08
N ILE A 309 0.68 -6.00 -26.58
CA ILE A 309 -0.59 -5.71 -25.91
C ILE A 309 -1.17 -6.99 -25.30
N THR A 310 -1.85 -6.86 -24.16
CA THR A 310 -2.73 -7.92 -23.67
C THR A 310 -4.18 -7.41 -23.69
N SER A 311 -5.13 -8.29 -24.02
CA SER A 311 -6.55 -7.91 -24.07
C SER A 311 -7.45 -9.12 -23.79
N ARG A 312 -8.67 -8.86 -23.31
CA ARG A 312 -9.76 -9.84 -23.27
C ARG A 312 -10.55 -9.87 -24.57
N GLU A 313 -10.53 -8.75 -25.31
CA GLU A 313 -11.34 -8.52 -26.49
C GLU A 313 -10.58 -8.84 -27.77
N MET A 314 -11.02 -9.89 -28.47
CA MET A 314 -10.42 -10.29 -29.75
C MET A 314 -10.50 -9.17 -30.80
N GLU A 315 -11.57 -8.37 -30.79
CA GLU A 315 -11.74 -7.22 -31.68
C GLU A 315 -10.60 -6.20 -31.53
N VAL A 316 -10.24 -5.87 -30.28
CA VAL A 316 -9.15 -4.94 -29.98
C VAL A 316 -7.83 -5.49 -30.50
N ALA A 317 -7.56 -6.77 -30.26
CA ALA A 317 -6.32 -7.40 -30.68
C ALA A 317 -6.15 -7.45 -32.20
N ASN A 318 -7.24 -7.69 -32.94
CA ASN A 318 -7.26 -7.67 -34.40
C ASN A 318 -7.12 -6.25 -34.97
N TYR A 319 -7.74 -5.27 -34.32
CA TYR A 319 -7.68 -3.87 -34.76
C TYR A 319 -6.29 -3.25 -34.55
N VAL A 320 -5.65 -3.57 -33.44
CA VAL A 320 -4.38 -2.95 -33.01
C VAL A 320 -3.17 -3.74 -33.51
N GLY A 321 -3.28 -5.06 -33.63
CA GLY A 321 -2.18 -5.94 -33.99
C GLY A 321 -1.72 -5.77 -35.44
N THR A 322 -0.41 -5.69 -35.65
CA THR A 322 0.20 -5.84 -36.98
C THR A 322 0.54 -7.31 -37.27
N THR A 323 0.32 -8.19 -36.30
CA THR A 323 0.49 -9.64 -36.39
C THR A 323 -0.78 -10.34 -35.92
N SER A 324 -0.97 -11.60 -36.31
CA SER A 324 -2.10 -12.38 -35.81
C SER A 324 -2.08 -12.49 -34.29
N PRO A 325 -3.19 -12.24 -33.58
CA PRO A 325 -3.24 -12.35 -32.14
C PRO A 325 -2.82 -13.73 -31.65
N TYR A 326 -2.10 -13.77 -30.53
CA TYR A 326 -1.78 -15.00 -29.83
C TYR A 326 -2.91 -15.32 -28.85
N HIS A 327 -3.68 -16.38 -29.13
CA HIS A 327 -4.73 -16.84 -28.23
C HIS A 327 -4.11 -17.68 -27.12
N LEU A 328 -4.12 -17.15 -25.89
CA LEU A 328 -3.62 -17.89 -24.72
C LEU A 328 -4.56 -19.04 -24.40
N SER A 329 -4.01 -20.25 -24.34
CA SER A 329 -4.75 -21.47 -24.04
C SER A 329 -4.88 -21.69 -22.52
N PHE A 330 -5.84 -22.53 -22.12
CA PHE A 330 -5.96 -22.99 -20.74
C PHE A 330 -4.81 -23.93 -20.41
N LEU A 331 -4.42 -23.98 -19.13
CA LEU A 331 -3.45 -24.97 -18.67
C LEU A 331 -4.02 -26.38 -18.87
N ASN A 332 -3.20 -27.29 -19.34
CA ASN A 332 -3.58 -28.69 -19.39
C ASN A 332 -3.64 -29.30 -17.97
N LYS A 333 -4.14 -30.54 -17.85
CA LYS A 333 -4.32 -31.17 -16.53
C LYS A 333 -3.02 -31.29 -15.73
N GLU A 334 -1.92 -31.58 -16.42
CA GLU A 334 -0.62 -31.76 -15.78
C GLU A 334 -0.03 -30.41 -15.34
N GLU A 335 -0.09 -29.38 -16.19
CA GLU A 335 0.32 -28.02 -15.84
C GLU A 335 -0.51 -27.44 -14.69
N SER A 336 -1.81 -27.69 -14.70
CA SER A 336 -2.72 -27.27 -13.64
C SER A 336 -2.37 -27.91 -12.30
N TRP A 337 -2.10 -29.23 -12.32
CA TRP A 337 -1.64 -29.95 -11.14
C TRP A 337 -0.29 -29.45 -10.66
N GLN A 338 0.67 -29.22 -11.55
CA GLN A 338 1.99 -28.70 -11.21
C GLN A 338 1.92 -27.31 -10.56
N LEU A 339 1.08 -26.41 -11.09
CA LEU A 339 0.86 -25.10 -10.51
C LEU A 339 0.27 -25.20 -9.11
N PHE A 340 -0.77 -26.02 -8.94
CA PHE A 340 -1.38 -26.28 -7.62
C PHE A 340 -0.38 -26.89 -6.64
N TYR A 341 0.35 -27.91 -7.07
CA TYR A 341 1.36 -28.62 -6.28
C TYR A 341 2.43 -27.67 -5.76
N LYS A 342 3.02 -26.86 -6.64
CA LYS A 342 4.04 -25.86 -6.26
C LYS A 342 3.50 -24.89 -5.21
N LYS A 343 2.25 -24.46 -5.34
CA LYS A 343 1.62 -23.53 -4.38
C LYS A 343 1.27 -24.18 -3.04
N VAL A 344 0.70 -25.37 -3.03
CA VAL A 344 0.29 -26.06 -1.80
C VAL A 344 1.49 -26.59 -1.02
N PHE A 345 2.47 -27.18 -1.71
CA PHE A 345 3.55 -27.90 -1.07
C PHE A 345 4.89 -27.15 -1.06
N ARG A 346 5.09 -26.13 -1.90
CA ARG A 346 6.34 -25.35 -2.00
C ARG A 346 7.57 -26.26 -2.14
N ASP A 347 7.49 -27.16 -3.12
CA ASP A 347 8.50 -28.20 -3.43
C ASP A 347 8.76 -29.23 -2.32
N LYS A 348 7.93 -29.26 -1.27
CA LYS A 348 7.87 -30.38 -0.32
C LYS A 348 7.04 -31.50 -0.95
N GLY A 349 7.39 -32.76 -0.68
CA GLY A 349 6.66 -33.90 -1.27
C GLY A 349 5.17 -33.89 -0.93
N CYS A 350 4.31 -34.25 -1.89
CA CYS A 350 2.90 -34.51 -1.65
C CYS A 350 2.72 -35.94 -1.12
N PRO A 351 1.94 -36.15 -0.04
CA PRO A 351 1.52 -37.48 0.37
C PRO A 351 0.81 -38.21 -0.78
N PRO A 352 1.19 -39.46 -1.12
CA PRO A 352 0.62 -40.19 -2.26
C PRO A 352 -0.91 -40.39 -2.20
N ASP A 353 -1.45 -40.45 -0.99
CA ASP A 353 -2.87 -40.61 -0.70
C ASP A 353 -3.69 -39.33 -0.95
N LEU A 354 -3.05 -38.16 -0.97
CA LEU A 354 -3.69 -36.87 -1.23
C LEU A 354 -3.58 -36.43 -2.70
N GLU A 355 -2.61 -36.96 -3.45
CA GLU A 355 -2.39 -36.57 -4.85
C GLU A 355 -3.65 -36.78 -5.73
N PRO A 356 -4.36 -37.93 -5.68
CA PRO A 356 -5.59 -38.12 -6.47
C PRO A 356 -6.69 -37.13 -6.10
N LEU A 357 -6.83 -36.81 -4.81
CA LEU A 357 -7.79 -35.82 -4.31
C LEU A 357 -7.42 -34.41 -4.81
N GLY A 358 -6.14 -34.05 -4.72
CA GLY A 358 -5.63 -32.76 -5.20
C GLY A 358 -5.85 -32.57 -6.70
N LYS A 359 -5.52 -33.57 -7.52
CA LYS A 359 -5.79 -33.56 -8.96
C LYS A 359 -7.29 -33.36 -9.23
N SER A 360 -8.15 -34.07 -8.51
CA SER A 360 -9.60 -33.94 -8.65
C SER A 360 -10.14 -32.57 -8.24
N ILE A 361 -9.57 -31.92 -7.20
CA ILE A 361 -9.93 -30.56 -6.79
C ILE A 361 -9.56 -29.55 -7.89
N VAL A 362 -8.35 -29.69 -8.45
CA VAL A 362 -7.83 -28.80 -9.50
C VAL A 362 -8.58 -28.94 -10.82
N GLU A 363 -9.09 -30.12 -11.14
CA GLU A 363 -9.91 -30.35 -12.34
C GLU A 363 -11.15 -29.46 -12.36
N SER A 364 -11.72 -29.11 -11.20
CA SER A 364 -12.87 -28.18 -11.11
C SER A 364 -12.52 -26.76 -11.58
N CYS A 365 -11.25 -26.36 -11.57
CA CYS A 365 -10.79 -25.07 -12.09
C CYS A 365 -10.65 -25.04 -13.62
N LYS A 366 -10.79 -26.19 -14.29
CA LYS A 366 -10.72 -26.39 -15.76
C LYS A 366 -9.55 -25.64 -16.44
N GLY A 367 -8.38 -25.64 -15.81
CA GLY A 367 -7.16 -25.08 -16.39
C GLY A 367 -6.97 -23.56 -16.25
N LEU A 368 -7.80 -22.85 -15.47
CA LEU A 368 -7.62 -21.42 -15.20
C LEU A 368 -6.61 -21.14 -14.07
N PRO A 369 -5.48 -20.45 -14.34
CA PRO A 369 -4.45 -20.19 -13.33
C PRO A 369 -4.95 -19.46 -12.07
N LEU A 370 -5.76 -18.41 -12.19
CA LEU A 370 -6.21 -17.63 -11.02
C LEU A 370 -7.04 -18.48 -10.02
N PRO A 371 -8.14 -19.16 -10.43
CA PRO A 371 -8.84 -20.11 -9.57
C PRO A 371 -7.92 -21.17 -8.97
N ILE A 372 -6.97 -21.72 -9.75
CA ILE A 372 -6.02 -22.72 -9.26
C ILE A 372 -5.17 -22.16 -8.12
N VAL A 373 -4.56 -20.98 -8.26
CA VAL A 373 -3.67 -20.43 -7.23
C VAL A 373 -4.42 -19.95 -5.98
N VAL A 374 -5.66 -19.49 -6.13
CA VAL A 374 -6.51 -19.08 -5.00
C VAL A 374 -7.01 -20.32 -4.25
N LEU A 375 -7.44 -21.36 -4.95
CA LEU A 375 -7.84 -22.62 -4.35
C LEU A 375 -6.65 -23.34 -3.70
N ALA A 376 -5.48 -23.32 -4.34
CA ALA A 376 -4.24 -23.81 -3.76
C ALA A 376 -3.87 -23.05 -2.47
N GLY A 377 -3.98 -21.71 -2.48
CA GLY A 377 -3.76 -20.88 -1.30
C GLY A 377 -4.70 -21.23 -0.14
N HIS A 378 -5.97 -21.49 -0.44
CA HIS A 378 -6.95 -21.97 0.53
C HIS A 378 -6.57 -23.36 1.09
N VAL A 379 -6.34 -24.34 0.21
CA VAL A 379 -5.99 -25.72 0.59
C VAL A 379 -4.67 -25.78 1.38
N ALA A 380 -3.70 -24.92 1.07
CA ALA A 380 -2.42 -24.86 1.76
C ALA A 380 -2.54 -24.53 3.26
N LYS A 381 -3.61 -23.82 3.65
CA LYS A 381 -3.93 -23.43 5.04
C LYS A 381 -4.79 -24.46 5.77
N LYS A 382 -5.24 -25.51 5.08
CA LYS A 382 -6.05 -26.58 5.65
C LYS A 382 -5.20 -27.76 6.09
N GLU A 383 -5.79 -28.59 6.95
CA GLU A 383 -5.19 -29.87 7.32
C GLU A 383 -4.97 -30.69 6.05
N LYS A 384 -3.77 -31.27 5.92
CA LYS A 384 -3.42 -32.17 4.82
C LYS A 384 -3.94 -33.57 5.15
N SER A 385 -5.26 -33.72 5.20
CA SER A 385 -5.96 -34.98 5.52
C SER A 385 -6.98 -35.31 4.42
N GLN A 386 -7.20 -36.61 4.21
CA GLN A 386 -8.19 -37.06 3.23
C GLN A 386 -9.59 -36.52 3.52
N ARG A 387 -9.98 -36.43 4.80
CA ARG A 387 -11.29 -35.93 5.23
C ARG A 387 -11.51 -34.49 4.75
N GLU A 388 -10.57 -33.59 5.04
CA GLU A 388 -10.72 -32.18 4.70
C GLU A 388 -10.63 -31.96 3.18
N TRP A 389 -9.73 -32.67 2.48
CA TRP A 389 -9.61 -32.55 1.02
C TRP A 389 -10.83 -33.10 0.29
N THR A 390 -11.44 -34.19 0.79
CA THR A 390 -12.71 -34.71 0.26
C THR A 390 -13.85 -33.72 0.47
N ARG A 391 -13.89 -33.05 1.64
CA ARG A 391 -14.88 -31.98 1.90
C ARG A 391 -14.73 -30.83 0.91
N ILE A 392 -13.51 -30.34 0.70
CA ILE A 392 -13.23 -29.26 -0.26
C ILE A 392 -13.65 -29.69 -1.66
N LYS A 393 -13.24 -30.88 -2.10
CA LYS A 393 -13.64 -31.46 -3.40
C LYS A 393 -15.16 -31.44 -3.60
N ASN A 394 -15.92 -31.91 -2.62
CA ASN A 394 -17.38 -31.98 -2.74
C ASN A 394 -18.02 -30.59 -2.86
N ILE A 395 -17.53 -29.62 -2.10
CA ILE A 395 -18.02 -28.23 -2.18
C ILE A 395 -17.68 -27.62 -3.55
N THR A 396 -16.43 -27.76 -4.01
CA THR A 396 -16.01 -27.22 -5.31
C THR A 396 -16.77 -27.87 -6.47
N TRP A 397 -17.03 -29.19 -6.37
CA TRP A 397 -17.86 -29.90 -7.35
C TRP A 397 -19.28 -29.35 -7.42
N GLN A 398 -19.95 -29.17 -6.27
CA GLN A 398 -21.33 -28.63 -6.21
C GLN A 398 -21.43 -27.25 -6.86
N LEU A 399 -20.47 -26.36 -6.60
CA LEU A 399 -20.46 -25.00 -7.15
C LEU A 399 -20.20 -24.94 -8.66
N THR A 400 -19.66 -26.01 -9.26
CA THR A 400 -19.25 -26.01 -10.67
C THR A 400 -20.18 -26.83 -11.59
N GLN A 401 -21.32 -27.31 -11.07
CA GLN A 401 -22.26 -28.16 -11.81
C GLN A 401 -23.02 -27.43 -12.94
N ASP A 402 -23.54 -26.23 -12.71
CA ASP A 402 -24.53 -25.62 -13.62
C ASP A 402 -23.96 -24.54 -14.57
N LYS A 403 -22.79 -23.97 -14.24
CA LYS A 403 -21.95 -23.10 -15.10
C LYS A 403 -20.63 -22.87 -14.37
N MET A 404 -19.54 -22.61 -15.10
CA MET A 404 -18.29 -22.18 -14.46
C MET A 404 -18.40 -20.69 -14.13
N GLU A 405 -18.82 -20.36 -12.91
CA GLU A 405 -18.63 -19.03 -12.38
C GLU A 405 -17.31 -19.00 -11.60
N VAL A 406 -16.26 -18.48 -12.24
CA VAL A 406 -14.94 -18.26 -11.60
C VAL A 406 -15.08 -17.59 -10.23
N MET A 407 -16.07 -16.70 -10.10
CA MET A 407 -16.39 -16.00 -8.86
C MET A 407 -16.73 -16.93 -7.71
N ASP A 408 -17.41 -18.06 -7.94
CA ASP A 408 -17.75 -19.01 -6.89
C ASP A 408 -16.51 -19.70 -6.32
N ILE A 409 -15.54 -20.03 -7.17
CA ILE A 409 -14.26 -20.60 -6.72
C ILE A 409 -13.46 -19.58 -5.93
N LEU A 410 -13.42 -18.31 -6.36
CA LEU A 410 -12.76 -17.24 -5.62
C LEU A 410 -13.45 -16.99 -4.27
N LYS A 411 -14.78 -17.05 -4.25
CA LYS A 411 -15.61 -16.87 -3.07
C LYS A 411 -15.37 -17.93 -2.02
N LEU A 412 -15.04 -19.17 -2.38
CA LEU A 412 -14.63 -20.20 -1.40
C LEU A 412 -13.44 -19.75 -0.53
N SER A 413 -12.45 -19.11 -1.14
CA SER A 413 -11.29 -18.61 -0.40
C SER A 413 -11.70 -17.48 0.54
N TYR A 414 -12.56 -16.56 0.09
CA TYR A 414 -13.14 -15.50 0.93
C TYR A 414 -13.99 -16.05 2.09
N ASP A 415 -14.88 -17.01 1.82
CA ASP A 415 -15.79 -17.56 2.81
C ASP A 415 -15.03 -18.28 3.93
N SER A 416 -13.89 -18.88 3.58
CA SER A 416 -12.97 -19.53 4.50
C SER A 416 -12.07 -18.59 5.32
N LEU A 417 -12.08 -17.28 5.04
CA LEU A 417 -11.34 -16.33 5.85
C LEU A 417 -11.94 -16.23 7.24
N SER A 418 -11.07 -16.04 8.24
CA SER A 418 -11.52 -15.70 9.58
C SER A 418 -12.34 -14.41 9.55
N GLN A 419 -13.28 -14.26 10.49
CA GLN A 419 -14.14 -13.06 10.55
C GLN A 419 -13.33 -11.75 10.68
N ARG A 420 -12.10 -11.83 11.19
CA ARG A 420 -11.20 -10.68 11.36
C ARG A 420 -10.52 -10.26 10.06
N LEU A 421 -10.28 -11.21 9.15
CA LEU A 421 -9.66 -10.95 7.85
C LEU A 421 -10.64 -10.51 6.78
N LYS A 422 -11.91 -10.91 6.86
CA LYS A 422 -12.93 -10.51 5.88
C LYS A 422 -13.00 -8.98 5.71
N PRO A 423 -13.11 -8.15 6.77
CA PRO A 423 -13.07 -6.70 6.64
C PRO A 423 -11.80 -6.19 5.95
N CYS A 424 -10.64 -6.77 6.27
CA CYS A 424 -9.35 -6.37 5.70
C CYS A 424 -9.29 -6.67 4.19
N PHE A 425 -9.78 -7.82 3.76
CA PHE A 425 -9.87 -8.18 2.34
C PHE A 425 -10.86 -7.28 1.59
N LEU A 426 -12.10 -7.16 2.08
CA LEU A 426 -13.12 -6.31 1.45
C LEU A 426 -12.68 -4.85 1.33
N TYR A 427 -11.86 -4.37 2.28
CA TYR A 427 -11.31 -3.02 2.26
C TYR A 427 -10.51 -2.72 0.99
N PHE A 428 -9.96 -3.72 0.31
CA PHE A 428 -9.27 -3.49 -0.95
C PHE A 428 -10.20 -3.04 -2.10
N GLY A 429 -11.51 -3.27 -1.99
CA GLY A 429 -12.49 -2.80 -2.96
C GLY A 429 -12.52 -1.26 -3.11
N ILE A 430 -12.00 -0.51 -2.12
CA ILE A 430 -11.92 0.96 -2.19
C ILE A 430 -10.94 1.46 -3.25
N TYR A 431 -9.95 0.65 -3.66
CA TYR A 431 -8.91 1.12 -4.57
C TYR A 431 -9.41 1.07 -6.03
N PRO A 432 -8.92 1.94 -6.92
CA PRO A 432 -9.11 1.79 -8.36
C PRO A 432 -8.56 0.46 -8.88
N GLU A 433 -8.94 0.09 -10.11
CA GLU A 433 -8.38 -1.07 -10.82
C GLU A 433 -6.85 -0.90 -10.99
N ASP A 434 -6.10 -2.00 -10.92
CA ASP A 434 -4.62 -2.06 -11.02
C ASP A 434 -3.80 -1.21 -10.02
N TYR A 435 -4.45 -0.58 -9.05
CA TYR A 435 -3.81 0.36 -8.14
C TYR A 435 -2.69 -0.30 -7.33
N GLU A 436 -1.49 0.28 -7.35
CA GLU A 436 -0.39 -0.17 -6.52
C GLU A 436 -0.54 0.33 -5.08
N ILE A 437 -0.99 -0.56 -4.20
CA ILE A 437 -1.33 -0.26 -2.82
C ILE A 437 -0.08 -0.28 -1.95
N ARG A 438 0.16 0.79 -1.20
CA ARG A 438 1.23 0.83 -0.19
C ARG A 438 0.78 0.10 1.06
N ALA A 439 1.51 -0.96 1.42
CA ALA A 439 1.20 -1.79 2.60
C ALA A 439 1.09 -0.97 3.89
N ARG A 440 1.96 0.04 4.07
CA ARG A 440 1.92 0.95 5.22
C ARG A 440 0.56 1.64 5.36
N ASP A 441 0.04 2.14 4.24
CA ASP A 441 -1.14 3.00 4.26
C ASP A 441 -2.39 2.16 4.57
N VAL A 442 -2.54 1.00 3.90
CA VAL A 442 -3.66 0.10 4.17
C VAL A 442 -3.64 -0.44 5.60
N ILE A 443 -2.47 -0.76 6.15
CA ILE A 443 -2.33 -1.20 7.55
C ILE A 443 -2.75 -0.10 8.53
N GLN A 444 -2.26 1.13 8.33
CA GLN A 444 -2.64 2.27 9.18
C GLN A 444 -4.14 2.57 9.10
N MET A 445 -4.74 2.38 7.93
CA MET A 445 -6.17 2.52 7.75
C MET A 445 -6.96 1.39 8.44
N TRP A 446 -6.57 0.12 8.32
CA TRP A 446 -7.20 -0.99 9.05
C TRP A 446 -7.17 -0.78 10.56
N MET A 447 -6.07 -0.24 11.10
CA MET A 447 -5.98 0.13 12.50
C MET A 447 -6.93 1.30 12.86
N ALA A 448 -6.97 2.34 12.04
CA ALA A 448 -7.86 3.49 12.23
C ALA A 448 -9.35 3.11 12.14
N GLU A 449 -9.68 2.13 11.31
CA GLU A 449 -11.01 1.53 11.21
C GLU A 449 -11.40 0.72 12.45
N GLY A 450 -10.40 0.16 13.14
CA GLY A 450 -10.58 -0.72 14.31
C GLY A 450 -10.65 -2.21 13.95
N PHE A 451 -10.17 -2.63 12.78
CA PHE A 451 -10.18 -4.04 12.35
C PHE A 451 -9.14 -4.90 13.10
N ILE A 452 -8.14 -4.25 13.70
CA ILE A 452 -7.01 -4.92 14.33
C ILE A 452 -7.24 -4.96 15.85
N GLN A 453 -7.41 -6.16 16.40
CA GLN A 453 -7.66 -6.39 17.83
C GLN A 453 -6.58 -7.29 18.45
N PRO A 454 -5.55 -6.73 19.12
CA PRO A 454 -4.38 -7.48 19.57
C PRO A 454 -4.66 -8.58 20.59
N ARG A 455 -5.60 -8.36 21.52
CA ARG A 455 -5.94 -9.30 22.61
C ARG A 455 -6.60 -10.59 22.13
N GLU A 456 -7.12 -10.54 20.92
CA GLU A 456 -8.03 -11.52 20.37
C GLU A 456 -7.33 -12.44 19.38
N ALA A 457 -6.21 -12.01 18.80
CA ALA A 457 -5.45 -12.75 17.79
C ALA A 457 -4.75 -14.02 18.30
N GLY A 458 -4.78 -14.32 19.61
CA GLY A 458 -4.11 -15.51 20.18
C GLY A 458 -2.58 -15.48 20.08
N ILE A 459 -1.99 -14.40 19.55
CA ILE A 459 -0.55 -14.26 19.37
C ILE A 459 0.09 -13.86 20.71
N GLN A 460 0.52 -14.85 21.49
CA GLN A 460 1.40 -14.61 22.63
C GLN A 460 2.71 -13.96 22.11
N GLY A 461 3.00 -12.74 22.55
CA GLY A 461 4.22 -12.02 22.17
C GLY A 461 4.12 -11.04 20.99
N ALA A 462 2.94 -10.79 20.40
CA ALA A 462 2.76 -9.66 19.47
C ALA A 462 2.95 -8.36 20.25
N ALA A 463 4.08 -7.68 20.00
CA ALA A 463 4.47 -6.50 20.75
C ALA A 463 3.57 -5.28 20.44
N GLU A 464 3.03 -5.16 19.21
CA GLU A 464 2.24 -4.01 18.78
C GLU A 464 1.11 -4.36 17.78
N PRO A 465 0.02 -3.56 17.71
CA PRO A 465 -1.07 -3.73 16.74
C PRO A 465 -0.60 -3.76 15.27
N GLU A 466 0.44 -3.01 14.94
CA GLU A 466 1.03 -2.95 13.60
C GLU A 466 1.56 -4.32 13.15
N ASP A 467 2.10 -5.13 14.08
CA ASP A 467 2.62 -6.46 13.76
C ASP A 467 1.47 -7.43 13.42
N VAL A 468 0.33 -7.31 14.11
CA VAL A 468 -0.89 -8.08 13.81
C VAL A 468 -1.46 -7.70 12.45
N ALA A 469 -1.45 -6.40 12.11
CA ALA A 469 -1.91 -5.92 10.81
C ALA A 469 -0.98 -6.34 9.66
N GLU A 470 0.35 -6.31 9.87
CA GLU A 470 1.33 -6.86 8.93
C GLU A 470 1.09 -8.38 8.73
N TYR A 471 0.81 -9.12 9.80
CA TYR A 471 0.46 -10.54 9.72
C TYR A 471 -0.80 -10.79 8.89
N TYR A 472 -1.87 -10.00 9.09
CA TYR A 472 -3.10 -10.13 8.31
C TYR A 472 -2.86 -9.92 6.80
N LEU A 473 -2.04 -8.93 6.43
CA LEU A 473 -1.67 -8.71 5.04
C LEU A 473 -0.88 -9.90 4.48
N ASP A 474 0.08 -10.43 5.24
CA ASP A 474 0.85 -11.61 4.85
C ASP A 474 -0.05 -12.84 4.68
N GLU A 475 -1.10 -13.01 5.50
CA GLU A 475 -2.05 -14.12 5.35
C GLU A 475 -2.88 -14.01 4.06
N LEU A 476 -3.33 -12.80 3.71
CA LEU A 476 -4.04 -12.56 2.44
C LEU A 476 -3.12 -12.81 1.23
N VAL A 477 -1.84 -12.44 1.34
CA VAL A 477 -0.83 -12.75 0.32
C VAL A 477 -0.58 -14.25 0.21
N ASP A 478 -0.41 -14.95 1.33
CA ASP A 478 -0.19 -16.40 1.38
C ASP A 478 -1.37 -17.19 0.78
N ARG A 479 -2.59 -16.66 0.87
CA ARG A 479 -3.81 -17.24 0.27
C ARG A 479 -4.00 -16.85 -1.20
N SER A 480 -3.06 -16.12 -1.80
CA SER A 480 -3.14 -15.58 -3.16
C SER A 480 -4.31 -14.61 -3.37
N LEU A 481 -4.86 -14.03 -2.30
CA LEU A 481 -5.92 -13.02 -2.37
C LEU A 481 -5.36 -11.61 -2.60
N ALA A 482 -4.08 -11.40 -2.32
CA ALA A 482 -3.31 -10.21 -2.67
C ALA A 482 -1.96 -10.60 -3.28
N GLN A 483 -1.47 -9.81 -4.22
CA GLN A 483 -0.20 -10.04 -4.93
C GLN A 483 0.86 -9.05 -4.47
N VAL A 484 2.10 -9.49 -4.27
CA VAL A 484 3.19 -8.61 -3.82
C VAL A 484 3.81 -7.88 -5.01
N ALA A 485 3.55 -6.58 -5.11
CA ALA A 485 4.13 -5.73 -6.14
C ALA A 485 5.61 -5.41 -5.86
N SER A 486 5.96 -5.16 -4.59
CA SER A 486 7.36 -4.97 -4.20
C SER A 486 7.62 -5.27 -2.73
N ARG A 487 8.86 -5.65 -2.41
CA ARG A 487 9.31 -5.89 -1.04
C ARG A 487 10.26 -4.80 -0.53
N LYS A 488 10.26 -4.62 0.78
CA LYS A 488 11.25 -3.83 1.50
C LYS A 488 12.57 -4.63 1.55
N SER A 489 13.66 -3.95 1.91
CA SER A 489 14.98 -4.58 2.07
C SER A 489 15.05 -5.63 3.19
N ASP A 490 14.07 -5.64 4.09
CA ASP A 490 13.92 -6.62 5.16
C ASP A 490 12.95 -7.77 4.78
N GLY A 491 12.54 -7.85 3.50
CA GLY A 491 11.66 -8.91 2.98
C GLY A 491 10.16 -8.67 3.17
N ARG A 492 9.76 -7.71 4.01
CA ARG A 492 8.34 -7.37 4.23
C ARG A 492 7.69 -6.77 2.98
N VAL A 493 6.38 -6.91 2.85
CA VAL A 493 5.61 -6.28 1.77
C VAL A 493 5.77 -4.76 1.85
N LYS A 494 6.19 -4.16 0.73
CA LYS A 494 6.26 -2.69 0.57
C LYS A 494 5.02 -2.19 -0.14
N THR A 495 4.68 -2.84 -1.25
CA THR A 495 3.48 -2.59 -2.04
C THR A 495 2.85 -3.89 -2.49
N CYS A 496 1.53 -3.89 -2.67
CA CYS A 496 0.75 -5.02 -3.15
C CYS A 496 -0.28 -4.55 -4.19
N ARG A 497 -0.87 -5.50 -4.92
CA ARG A 497 -1.98 -5.31 -5.88
C ARG A 497 -3.04 -6.37 -5.65
N ILE A 498 -4.27 -6.09 -6.04
CA ILE A 498 -5.37 -7.05 -6.06
C ILE A 498 -5.74 -7.30 -7.50
N HIS A 499 -5.92 -8.57 -7.88
CA HIS A 499 -6.39 -8.93 -9.21
C HIS A 499 -7.84 -8.47 -9.40
N ASP A 500 -8.22 -7.99 -10.58
CA ASP A 500 -9.54 -7.39 -10.85
C ASP A 500 -10.71 -8.28 -10.44
N LEU A 501 -10.71 -9.56 -10.77
CA LEU A 501 -11.77 -10.50 -10.34
C LEU A 501 -11.89 -10.63 -8.81
N LEU A 502 -10.78 -10.54 -8.06
CA LEU A 502 -10.80 -10.53 -6.60
C LEU A 502 -11.28 -9.17 -6.06
N ARG A 503 -10.98 -8.08 -6.76
CA ARG A 503 -11.49 -6.75 -6.45
C ARG A 503 -13.00 -6.67 -6.70
N ASP A 504 -13.50 -7.25 -7.79
CA ASP A 504 -14.93 -7.34 -8.09
C ASP A 504 -15.65 -8.19 -7.04
N LEU A 505 -15.01 -9.26 -6.54
CA LEU A 505 -15.49 -10.00 -5.39
C LEU A 505 -15.56 -9.10 -4.14
N CYS A 506 -14.51 -8.30 -3.87
CA CYS A 506 -14.53 -7.36 -2.75
C CYS A 506 -15.70 -6.37 -2.87
N ILE A 507 -15.96 -5.84 -4.06
CA ILE A 507 -17.01 -4.83 -4.28
C ILE A 507 -18.40 -5.46 -4.15
N SER A 508 -18.64 -6.61 -4.79
CA SER A 508 -19.93 -7.31 -4.73
C SER A 508 -20.28 -7.78 -3.32
N GLU A 509 -19.31 -8.37 -2.60
CA GLU A 509 -19.49 -8.75 -1.20
C GLU A 509 -19.60 -7.53 -0.27
N SER A 510 -18.92 -6.42 -0.58
CA SER A 510 -19.09 -5.18 0.18
C SER A 510 -20.48 -4.58 0.04
N LYS A 511 -21.06 -4.64 -1.17
CA LYS A 511 -22.43 -4.17 -1.42
C LYS A 511 -23.47 -5.02 -0.68
N SER A 512 -23.33 -6.35 -0.72
CA SER A 512 -24.21 -7.25 0.04
C SER A 512 -24.12 -7.04 1.56
N GLU A 513 -22.94 -6.65 2.04
CA GLU A 513 -22.66 -6.41 3.45
C GLU A 513 -22.85 -4.95 3.93
N LYS A 514 -23.23 -4.03 3.03
CA LYS A 514 -23.28 -2.57 3.27
C LYS A 514 -21.95 -2.02 3.85
N PHE A 515 -20.83 -2.59 3.41
CA PHE A 515 -19.51 -2.35 3.99
C PHE A 515 -18.76 -1.17 3.33
N VAL A 516 -18.71 -1.17 1.99
CA VAL A 516 -18.08 -0.15 1.13
C VAL A 516 -18.96 0.04 -0.09
N GLU A 517 -19.21 1.30 -0.45
CA GLU A 517 -19.79 1.68 -1.74
C GLU A 517 -18.72 2.39 -2.59
N VAL A 518 -18.66 2.05 -3.88
CA VAL A 518 -17.70 2.61 -4.83
C VAL A 518 -18.47 3.38 -5.89
N CYS A 519 -18.25 4.69 -5.95
CA CYS A 519 -18.87 5.58 -6.93
C CYS A 519 -17.84 5.92 -8.02
N ARG A 520 -18.20 5.66 -9.27
CA ARG A 520 -17.37 5.94 -10.45
C ARG A 520 -17.99 7.01 -11.34
N ASP A 521 -19.32 7.09 -11.34
CA ASP A 521 -20.10 8.03 -12.15
C ASP A 521 -20.94 8.96 -11.26
N PRO A 522 -21.22 10.21 -11.68
CA PRO A 522 -22.16 11.09 -10.97
C PRO A 522 -23.52 10.45 -10.69
N ASN A 523 -24.04 9.61 -11.59
CA ASN A 523 -25.32 8.92 -11.40
C ASN A 523 -25.28 7.92 -10.23
N ASP A 524 -24.11 7.36 -9.90
CA ASP A 524 -23.96 6.50 -8.72
C ASP A 524 -24.30 7.29 -7.44
N MET A 525 -24.02 8.60 -7.42
CA MET A 525 -24.27 9.48 -6.27
C MET A 525 -25.75 9.74 -6.01
N ASP A 526 -26.61 9.62 -7.01
CA ASP A 526 -28.05 9.76 -6.83
C ASP A 526 -28.64 8.56 -6.09
N THR A 527 -28.07 7.37 -6.31
CA THR A 527 -28.47 6.13 -5.62
C THR A 527 -27.98 6.04 -4.17
N LEU A 528 -26.93 6.79 -3.81
CA LEU A 528 -26.32 6.82 -2.47
C LEU A 528 -27.29 7.22 -1.34
N SER A 529 -28.33 7.98 -1.66
CA SER A 529 -29.30 8.48 -0.69
C SER A 529 -30.08 7.36 0.02
N ASN A 530 -30.22 6.18 -0.61
CA ASN A 530 -30.91 5.04 -0.04
C ASN A 530 -30.01 4.06 0.73
N ASP A 531 -28.72 3.96 0.36
CA ASP A 531 -27.85 2.87 0.82
C ASP A 531 -27.08 3.16 2.12
N ASN A 532 -26.91 4.44 2.49
CA ASN A 532 -26.22 4.87 3.72
C ASN A 532 -24.89 4.13 3.98
N PRO A 533 -23.92 4.18 3.05
CA PRO A 533 -22.70 3.41 3.14
C PRO A 533 -21.81 3.87 4.29
N ARG A 534 -21.24 2.89 5.01
CA ARG A 534 -20.25 3.13 6.07
C ARG A 534 -18.94 3.68 5.54
N ARG A 535 -18.59 3.30 4.31
CA ARG A 535 -17.35 3.69 3.65
C ARG A 535 -17.66 4.03 2.21
N LEU A 536 -17.21 5.18 1.79
CA LEU A 536 -17.46 5.68 0.45
C LEU A 536 -16.13 5.88 -0.26
N SER A 537 -15.99 5.23 -1.40
CA SER A 537 -14.86 5.41 -2.31
C SER A 537 -15.34 6.13 -3.56
N ILE A 538 -14.92 7.37 -3.73
CA ILE A 538 -15.20 8.16 -4.92
C ILE A 538 -13.99 8.07 -5.84
N GLN A 539 -14.20 7.51 -7.02
CA GLN A 539 -13.19 7.31 -8.05
C GLN A 539 -13.63 8.08 -9.30
N CYS A 540 -13.18 9.33 -9.44
CA CYS A 540 -13.66 10.20 -10.51
C CYS A 540 -12.54 10.96 -11.23
N LYS A 541 -12.79 11.28 -12.51
CA LYS A 541 -11.88 12.05 -13.37
C LYS A 541 -11.99 13.55 -13.09
N GLU A 542 -13.23 14.05 -13.02
CA GLU A 542 -13.52 15.47 -12.85
C GLU A 542 -14.55 15.66 -11.73
N TRP A 543 -14.18 16.45 -10.71
CA TRP A 543 -15.00 16.65 -9.52
C TRP A 543 -16.20 17.56 -9.78
N SER A 544 -16.07 18.49 -10.73
CA SER A 544 -17.11 19.43 -11.16
C SER A 544 -18.45 18.77 -11.51
N ASN A 545 -18.42 17.51 -11.93
CA ASN A 545 -19.60 16.73 -12.29
C ASN A 545 -20.31 16.07 -11.09
N PHE A 546 -19.72 16.11 -9.89
CA PHE A 546 -20.25 15.49 -8.68
C PHE A 546 -20.94 16.53 -7.79
N SER A 547 -22.24 16.34 -7.54
CA SER A 547 -22.98 17.19 -6.60
C SER A 547 -22.78 16.73 -5.16
N THR A 548 -22.35 17.65 -4.28
CA THR A 548 -22.19 17.39 -2.83
C THR A 548 -23.51 17.40 -2.06
N ASN A 549 -24.61 17.82 -2.68
CA ASN A 549 -25.91 17.96 -2.00
C ASN A 549 -26.46 16.62 -1.48
N ASN A 550 -26.08 15.50 -2.11
CA ASN A 550 -26.49 14.15 -1.72
C ASN A 550 -25.54 13.49 -0.68
N LEU A 551 -24.39 14.12 -0.35
CA LEU A 551 -23.40 13.62 0.61
C LEU A 551 -23.74 13.91 2.08
N ASN A 552 -25.02 14.13 2.40
CA ASN A 552 -25.50 14.36 3.77
C ASN A 552 -25.59 13.07 4.60
N GLN A 553 -24.58 12.21 4.51
CA GLN A 553 -24.58 10.90 5.15
C GLN A 553 -23.92 10.98 6.53
N LEU A 554 -24.77 11.20 7.56
CA LEU A 554 -24.34 11.26 8.95
C LEU A 554 -23.65 9.98 9.45
N CYS A 555 -23.82 8.85 8.76
CA CYS A 555 -23.33 7.53 9.15
C CYS A 555 -21.94 7.16 8.58
N THR A 556 -21.44 7.89 7.58
CA THR A 556 -20.18 7.53 6.90
C THR A 556 -18.99 7.65 7.84
N ARG A 557 -18.22 6.56 7.92
CA ARG A 557 -17.04 6.42 8.76
C ARG A 557 -15.74 6.62 7.99
N SER A 558 -15.74 6.38 6.68
CA SER A 558 -14.53 6.57 5.88
C SER A 558 -14.80 7.09 4.49
N LEU A 559 -13.93 7.98 4.05
CA LEU A 559 -14.00 8.62 2.74
C LEU A 559 -12.66 8.44 2.02
N PHE A 560 -12.75 7.94 0.79
CA PHE A 560 -11.60 7.80 -0.10
C PHE A 560 -11.90 8.56 -1.37
N PHE A 561 -11.03 9.51 -1.70
CA PHE A 561 -11.08 10.27 -2.93
C PHE A 561 -9.88 9.87 -3.77
N PHE A 562 -10.15 9.26 -4.92
CA PHE A 562 -9.19 8.99 -5.97
C PHE A 562 -9.55 9.88 -7.14
N TYR A 563 -8.85 11.01 -7.24
CA TYR A 563 -9.22 12.12 -8.12
C TYR A 563 -8.03 12.57 -9.00
N GLU A 564 -8.30 12.87 -10.27
CA GLU A 564 -7.29 13.24 -11.28
C GLU A 564 -7.26 14.73 -11.62
N GLY A 565 -8.32 15.49 -11.33
CA GLY A 565 -8.38 16.90 -11.73
C GLY A 565 -7.59 17.85 -10.82
N GLU A 566 -7.65 19.14 -11.16
CA GLU A 566 -6.75 20.15 -10.61
C GLU A 566 -7.26 20.75 -9.30
N GLU A 567 -8.57 20.89 -9.16
CA GLU A 567 -9.21 21.53 -8.02
C GLU A 567 -9.31 20.57 -6.82
N PHE A 568 -8.83 21.00 -5.65
CA PHE A 568 -9.26 20.32 -4.43
C PHE A 568 -10.76 20.54 -4.30
N PRO A 569 -11.55 19.51 -3.99
CA PRO A 569 -12.99 19.67 -3.83
C PRO A 569 -13.28 20.44 -2.53
N GLU A 570 -13.03 21.75 -2.53
CA GLU A 570 -13.22 22.68 -1.41
C GLU A 570 -14.70 22.80 -1.03
N ASP A 571 -15.57 22.50 -1.98
CA ASP A 571 -17.02 22.39 -1.87
C ASP A 571 -17.48 21.10 -1.17
N VAL A 572 -16.63 20.09 -1.00
CA VAL A 572 -16.91 18.98 -0.07
C VAL A 572 -17.00 19.58 1.31
N LEU A 573 -18.23 19.81 1.75
CA LEU A 573 -18.55 20.26 3.09
C LEU A 573 -18.22 19.13 4.08
N LEU A 574 -16.93 18.98 4.39
CA LEU A 574 -16.38 18.07 5.39
C LEU A 574 -17.14 18.18 6.73
N LYS A 575 -17.79 19.31 6.99
CA LYS A 575 -18.73 19.57 8.08
C LYS A 575 -19.82 18.49 8.25
N SER A 576 -20.20 17.76 7.21
CA SER A 576 -21.22 16.70 7.23
C SER A 576 -20.72 15.37 7.81
N PHE A 577 -19.40 15.11 7.79
CA PHE A 577 -18.81 13.82 8.16
C PHE A 577 -18.30 13.76 9.60
N LYS A 578 -19.18 14.07 10.56
CA LYS A 578 -18.82 14.12 11.99
C LYS A 578 -18.34 12.78 12.57
N LEU A 579 -18.75 11.66 11.96
CA LEU A 579 -18.42 10.30 12.40
C LEU A 579 -17.21 9.70 11.70
N ALA A 580 -16.58 10.43 10.77
CA ALA A 580 -15.45 9.93 10.01
C ALA A 580 -14.26 9.57 10.90
N ARG A 581 -13.67 8.41 10.64
CA ARG A 581 -12.44 7.84 11.22
C ARG A 581 -11.29 7.91 10.23
N VAL A 582 -11.56 7.68 8.94
CA VAL A 582 -10.54 7.71 7.88
C VAL A 582 -10.96 8.69 6.78
N ILE A 583 -10.05 9.59 6.44
CA ILE A 583 -10.18 10.45 5.28
C ILE A 583 -8.90 10.32 4.47
N TYR A 584 -9.03 9.88 3.23
CA TYR A 584 -7.93 9.62 2.34
C TYR A 584 -8.15 10.34 1.02
N PHE A 585 -7.43 11.44 0.83
CA PHE A 585 -7.39 12.18 -0.42
C PHE A 585 -6.13 11.82 -1.19
N LYS A 586 -6.31 11.15 -2.32
CA LYS A 586 -5.26 10.84 -3.28
C LYS A 586 -5.52 11.59 -4.57
N THR A 587 -4.60 12.48 -4.91
CA THR A 587 -4.62 13.22 -6.16
C THR A 587 -3.47 12.80 -7.05
N GLU A 588 -3.71 12.76 -8.35
CA GLU A 588 -2.70 12.49 -9.36
C GLU A 588 -2.24 13.80 -10.01
N GLY A 589 -1.20 14.43 -9.46
CA GLY A 589 -0.65 15.65 -10.03
C GLY A 589 0.32 16.38 -9.11
N HIS A 590 1.39 16.90 -9.68
CA HIS A 590 2.38 17.75 -9.01
C HIS A 590 1.93 19.21 -9.11
N TYR A 591 0.89 19.60 -8.38
CA TYR A 591 0.35 20.96 -8.46
C TYR A 591 0.56 21.73 -7.15
N TYR A 592 1.03 22.97 -7.30
CA TYR A 592 1.50 23.87 -6.24
C TYR A 592 0.37 24.60 -5.48
N LYS A 593 -0.90 24.40 -5.86
CA LYS A 593 -2.01 25.06 -5.19
C LYS A 593 -2.28 24.40 -3.84
N SER A 594 -1.90 25.11 -2.79
CA SER A 594 -2.08 24.67 -1.41
C SER A 594 -3.56 24.53 -1.07
N ALA A 595 -3.95 23.37 -0.52
CA ALA A 595 -5.32 23.13 -0.07
C ALA A 595 -5.55 23.79 1.30
N ALA A 596 -6.72 24.39 1.49
CA ALA A 596 -7.11 24.91 2.80
C ALA A 596 -7.57 23.76 3.72
N MET A 597 -6.90 23.55 4.86
CA MET A 597 -7.41 22.64 5.91
C MET A 597 -8.55 23.31 6.70
N THR A 598 -9.70 23.56 6.06
CA THR A 598 -10.83 24.22 6.70
C THR A 598 -11.74 23.23 7.43
N ASP A 599 -11.98 23.53 8.72
CA ASP A 599 -13.06 23.02 9.59
C ASP A 599 -13.11 21.51 9.96
N PHE A 600 -11.96 20.83 10.05
CA PHE A 600 -11.86 19.50 10.72
C PHE A 600 -12.24 19.52 12.22
N LYS A 601 -12.49 20.70 12.81
CA LYS A 601 -12.79 20.93 14.24
C LYS A 601 -13.88 20.02 14.82
N LYS A 602 -14.82 19.58 13.97
CA LYS A 602 -16.00 18.79 14.37
C LYS A 602 -15.80 17.28 14.24
N MET A 603 -14.68 16.83 13.64
CA MET A 603 -14.40 15.41 13.38
C MET A 603 -13.61 14.78 14.52
N ILE A 604 -14.19 14.75 15.72
CA ILE A 604 -13.49 14.23 16.90
C ILE A 604 -13.16 12.73 16.80
N HIS A 605 -13.85 12.00 15.91
CA HIS A 605 -13.67 10.57 15.68
C HIS A 605 -12.56 10.25 14.67
N LEU A 606 -11.99 11.27 14.02
CA LEU A 606 -10.98 11.10 12.98
C LEU A 606 -9.69 10.53 13.57
N ARG A 607 -9.21 9.44 12.97
CA ARG A 607 -8.00 8.71 13.36
C ARG A 607 -6.93 8.71 12.28
N HIS A 608 -7.32 8.73 11.01
CA HIS A 608 -6.39 8.78 9.88
C HIS A 608 -6.81 9.87 8.91
N LEU A 609 -5.92 10.84 8.70
CA LEU A 609 -6.09 11.89 7.69
C LEU A 609 -4.91 11.86 6.73
N ARG A 610 -5.20 11.64 5.46
CA ARG A 610 -4.23 11.81 4.38
C ARG A 610 -4.71 12.78 3.32
N ILE A 611 -3.82 13.69 2.95
CA ILE A 611 -4.02 14.65 1.87
C ILE A 611 -2.79 14.62 0.96
N ASP A 612 -2.94 14.15 -0.27
CA ASP A 612 -1.85 14.08 -1.25
C ASP A 612 -1.56 15.40 -1.98
N LYS A 613 -1.64 16.52 -1.25
CA LYS A 613 -1.30 17.88 -1.69
C LYS A 613 -0.60 18.67 -0.57
N THR A 614 0.04 19.77 -0.95
CA THR A 614 0.49 20.79 0.02
C THR A 614 -0.72 21.44 0.65
N VAL A 615 -0.67 21.68 1.96
CA VAL A 615 -1.72 22.42 2.68
C VAL A 615 -1.23 23.81 3.07
N ILE A 616 -2.11 24.81 3.02
CA ILE A 616 -1.78 26.18 3.41
C ILE A 616 -1.34 26.21 4.88
N SER A 617 -2.08 25.52 5.74
CA SER A 617 -1.67 25.40 7.14
C SER A 617 -2.22 24.14 7.76
N ILE A 618 -1.48 23.62 8.73
CA ILE A 618 -2.01 22.77 9.79
C ILE A 618 -2.36 23.71 10.96
N PRO A 619 -3.63 24.17 11.06
CA PRO A 619 -3.99 25.22 11.99
C PRO A 619 -3.99 24.73 13.44
N ALA A 620 -3.93 25.66 14.39
CA ALA A 620 -4.07 25.40 15.83
C ALA A 620 -5.30 24.55 16.20
N SER A 621 -6.34 24.58 15.35
CA SER A 621 -7.55 23.79 15.52
C SER A 621 -7.37 22.28 15.40
N VAL A 622 -6.23 21.82 14.87
CA VAL A 622 -5.86 20.39 14.79
C VAL A 622 -5.92 19.71 16.17
N ARG A 623 -5.70 20.46 17.25
CA ARG A 623 -5.84 19.98 18.65
C ARG A 623 -7.21 19.38 18.99
N ASN A 624 -8.24 19.73 18.23
CA ASN A 624 -9.59 19.21 18.43
C ASN A 624 -9.73 17.76 17.92
N LEU A 625 -8.81 17.30 17.08
CA LEU A 625 -8.75 15.94 16.55
C LEU A 625 -8.09 14.99 17.57
N ARG A 626 -8.74 14.82 18.71
CA ARG A 626 -8.17 14.14 19.89
C ARG A 626 -7.82 12.67 19.66
N ASN A 627 -8.48 12.03 18.69
CA ASN A 627 -8.30 10.64 18.33
C ASN A 627 -7.39 10.44 17.11
N LEU A 628 -6.79 11.52 16.57
CA LEU A 628 -5.96 11.42 15.38
C LEU A 628 -4.69 10.62 15.68
N GLU A 629 -4.51 9.52 14.96
CA GLU A 629 -3.35 8.62 15.05
C GLU A 629 -2.35 8.85 13.91
N THR A 630 -2.84 9.19 12.71
CA THR A 630 -2.01 9.44 11.52
C THR A 630 -2.41 10.72 10.83
N LEU A 631 -1.43 11.58 10.55
CA LEU A 631 -1.54 12.72 9.65
C LEU A 631 -0.48 12.58 8.54
N ASP A 632 -0.91 12.44 7.29
CA ASP A 632 -0.03 12.34 6.12
C ASP A 632 -0.41 13.44 5.10
N VAL A 633 0.40 14.49 4.99
CA VAL A 633 0.19 15.58 4.03
C VAL A 633 1.31 15.61 2.99
N GLY A 634 0.97 16.05 1.77
CA GLY A 634 1.93 16.28 0.70
C GLY A 634 3.00 17.28 1.12
N GLY A 635 2.62 18.42 1.68
CA GLY A 635 3.49 19.47 2.23
C GLY A 635 2.68 20.40 3.13
N ALA A 636 3.31 21.37 3.79
CA ALA A 636 2.62 22.38 4.59
C ALA A 636 3.35 23.72 4.53
N GLU A 637 2.66 24.83 4.33
CA GLU A 637 3.32 26.13 4.43
C GLU A 637 3.57 26.46 5.92
N MET A 638 2.59 26.21 6.78
CA MET A 638 2.70 26.45 8.22
C MET A 638 2.22 25.26 9.06
N VAL A 639 3.04 24.84 10.02
CA VAL A 639 2.71 23.79 11.00
C VAL A 639 2.59 24.40 12.40
N SER A 640 1.38 24.44 12.96
CA SER A 640 1.16 25.01 14.29
C SER A 640 1.66 24.11 15.42
N ASN A 641 2.13 24.71 16.52
CA ASN A 641 2.68 23.98 17.67
C ASN A 641 1.65 23.13 18.43
N GLU A 642 0.36 23.36 18.19
CA GLU A 642 -0.73 22.61 18.80
C GLU A 642 -0.76 21.14 18.34
N ILE A 643 -0.17 20.81 17.18
CA ILE A 643 -0.08 19.42 16.69
C ILE A 643 0.70 18.53 17.67
N TRP A 644 1.72 19.08 18.32
CA TRP A 644 2.59 18.37 19.25
C TRP A 644 1.88 18.01 20.56
N LYS A 645 0.69 18.58 20.81
CA LYS A 645 -0.15 18.30 21.98
C LYS A 645 -1.08 17.10 21.77
N LEU A 646 -1.16 16.56 20.54
CA LEU A 646 -1.99 15.40 20.23
C LEU A 646 -1.43 14.13 20.85
N LYS A 647 -2.13 13.62 21.87
CA LYS A 647 -1.69 12.45 22.64
C LYS A 647 -1.80 11.13 21.89
N GLN A 648 -2.73 11.02 20.94
CA GLN A 648 -2.96 9.79 20.17
C GLN A 648 -2.15 9.74 18.87
N LEU A 649 -1.51 10.85 18.46
CA LEU A 649 -0.78 10.92 17.20
C LEU A 649 0.45 10.02 17.25
N LYS A 650 0.48 9.00 16.39
CA LYS A 650 1.57 8.03 16.23
C LYS A 650 2.42 8.33 15.00
N HIS A 651 1.82 8.85 13.94
CA HIS A 651 2.48 9.02 12.66
C HIS A 651 2.23 10.40 12.06
N LEU A 652 3.31 11.14 11.84
CA LEU A 652 3.28 12.42 11.14
C LEU A 652 4.16 12.33 9.89
N TYR A 653 3.55 12.57 8.73
CA TYR A 653 4.26 12.67 7.45
C TYR A 653 3.97 14.01 6.80
N ILE A 654 5.03 14.80 6.62
CA ILE A 654 5.06 15.97 5.74
C ILE A 654 6.06 15.64 4.64
N ARG A 655 5.55 15.20 3.48
CA ARG A 655 6.36 14.48 2.48
C ARG A 655 7.25 15.38 1.62
N MET A 656 6.80 16.58 1.31
CA MET A 656 7.49 17.63 0.57
C MET A 656 8.17 18.56 1.56
N TYR A 657 7.67 19.78 1.80
CA TYR A 657 8.30 20.72 2.74
C TYR A 657 7.29 21.29 3.72
N ALA A 658 7.76 21.55 4.94
CA ALA A 658 7.18 22.45 5.89
C ALA A 658 7.95 23.79 5.80
N TRP A 659 7.32 24.87 5.34
CA TRP A 659 8.03 26.16 5.27
C TRP A 659 8.29 26.74 6.66
N LYS A 660 7.31 26.67 7.56
CA LYS A 660 7.43 27.11 8.95
C LYS A 660 6.91 26.07 9.93
N VAL A 661 7.67 25.79 10.99
CA VAL A 661 7.27 24.83 12.05
C VAL A 661 7.30 25.49 13.42
N GLU A 662 6.13 25.76 13.98
CA GLU A 662 6.05 26.33 15.33
C GLU A 662 6.44 25.29 16.40
N ILE A 663 7.39 25.68 17.25
CA ILE A 663 7.84 24.86 18.38
C ILE A 663 6.97 25.13 19.61
N LEU A 664 6.85 24.12 20.48
CA LEU A 664 6.25 24.27 21.81
C LEU A 664 7.07 25.23 22.70
N PRO A 665 6.42 26.21 23.37
CA PRO A 665 7.09 27.04 24.36
C PRO A 665 7.78 26.21 25.46
N LYS A 666 8.93 26.68 25.98
CA LYS A 666 9.75 25.97 26.98
C LYS A 666 8.94 25.37 28.15
N LEU A 667 7.96 26.12 28.65
CA LEU A 667 7.08 25.73 29.76
C LEU A 667 6.14 24.54 29.46
N GLN A 668 5.85 24.27 28.18
CA GLN A 668 4.92 23.22 27.73
C GLN A 668 5.63 21.93 27.28
N ARG A 669 6.97 21.89 27.35
CA ARG A 669 7.81 20.76 26.90
C ARG A 669 7.71 19.49 27.78
N LYS A 670 6.92 19.52 28.87
CA LYS A 670 6.61 18.33 29.68
C LYS A 670 5.61 17.37 29.00
N ILE A 671 4.98 17.78 27.91
CA ILE A 671 4.01 16.94 27.19
C ILE A 671 4.78 15.89 26.37
N LYS A 672 4.74 14.64 26.85
CA LYS A 672 5.28 13.49 26.11
C LYS A 672 4.22 12.97 25.15
N GLY A 673 4.48 13.09 23.84
CA GLY A 673 3.61 12.57 22.79
C GLY A 673 3.74 11.06 22.61
N ASN A 674 2.81 10.46 21.85
CA ASN A 674 2.85 9.05 21.46
C ASN A 674 3.44 8.83 20.05
N LEU A 675 4.18 9.82 19.54
CA LEU A 675 4.68 9.83 18.18
C LEU A 675 5.73 8.73 18.00
N GLN A 676 5.49 7.84 17.04
CA GLN A 676 6.38 6.73 16.67
C GLN A 676 7.08 6.96 15.34
N THR A 677 6.49 7.73 14.43
CA THR A 677 7.08 8.09 13.15
C THR A 677 6.97 9.58 12.91
N LEU A 678 8.11 10.22 12.66
CA LEU A 678 8.21 11.61 12.23
C LEU A 678 8.94 11.64 10.89
N PHE A 679 8.23 12.05 9.85
CA PHE A 679 8.82 12.41 8.57
C PHE A 679 8.54 13.88 8.36
N LEU A 680 9.59 14.70 8.44
CA LEU A 680 9.51 16.14 8.33
C LEU A 680 10.68 16.65 7.49
N ARG A 681 10.38 17.44 6.47
CA ARG A 681 11.38 18.27 5.80
C ARG A 681 11.08 19.72 6.11
N CYS A 682 12.00 20.43 6.72
CA CYS A 682 11.86 21.84 7.06
C CYS A 682 12.63 22.71 6.08
N PHE A 683 12.20 23.95 5.90
CA PHE A 683 13.00 24.93 5.18
C PHE A 683 14.13 25.48 6.08
N GLU A 684 13.80 25.80 7.33
CA GLU A 684 14.72 26.33 8.34
C GLU A 684 15.19 25.23 9.31
N GLY A 685 16.51 25.07 9.47
CA GLY A 685 17.11 24.01 10.30
C GLY A 685 16.99 24.22 11.82
N GLU A 686 16.98 25.47 12.27
CA GLU A 686 16.92 25.85 13.70
C GLU A 686 15.63 25.39 14.39
N ASP A 687 14.51 25.46 13.67
CA ASP A 687 13.21 24.99 14.13
C ASP A 687 13.26 23.51 14.52
N LEU A 688 14.02 22.74 13.75
CA LEU A 688 14.08 21.29 13.90
C LEU A 688 15.08 20.84 14.98
N VAL A 689 16.26 21.47 15.06
CA VAL A 689 17.21 21.23 16.17
C VAL A 689 16.51 21.51 17.50
N SER A 690 15.75 22.61 17.55
CA SER A 690 14.94 22.95 18.71
C SER A 690 13.87 21.92 19.02
N LEU A 691 13.24 21.30 18.01
CA LEU A 691 12.21 20.28 18.20
C LEU A 691 12.79 18.97 18.78
N LEU A 692 13.94 18.52 18.28
CA LEU A 692 14.61 17.30 18.74
C LEU A 692 15.17 17.44 20.16
N ASN A 693 15.60 18.64 20.56
CA ASN A 693 16.11 18.89 21.91
C ASN A 693 15.06 18.85 23.04
N ASN A 694 13.78 18.64 22.74
CA ASN A 694 12.69 18.87 23.70
C ASN A 694 12.16 17.63 24.43
N ASP A 695 12.76 16.44 24.29
CA ASP A 695 12.31 15.18 24.92
C ASP A 695 10.82 14.82 24.71
N ILE A 696 10.16 15.45 23.73
CA ILE A 696 8.72 15.33 23.47
C ILE A 696 8.33 14.02 22.77
N PHE A 697 9.30 13.29 22.22
CA PHE A 697 9.08 12.08 21.41
C PHE A 697 9.74 10.80 22.00
N PRO A 698 9.42 10.40 23.25
CA PRO A 698 10.08 9.27 23.91
C PRO A 698 9.84 7.91 23.23
N ARG A 699 8.82 7.81 22.37
CA ARG A 699 8.41 6.57 21.67
C ARG A 699 8.80 6.57 20.19
N LEU A 700 9.60 7.54 19.74
CA LEU A 700 9.96 7.68 18.33
C LEU A 700 10.78 6.47 17.86
N ARG A 701 10.28 5.79 16.82
CA ARG A 701 10.93 4.61 16.23
C ARG A 701 11.56 4.89 14.87
N LYS A 702 10.97 5.82 14.12
CA LYS A 702 11.38 6.19 12.77
C LYS A 702 11.46 7.70 12.66
N LEU A 703 12.64 8.21 12.30
CA LEU A 703 12.88 9.61 12.04
C LEU A 703 13.38 9.76 10.60
N MET A 704 12.67 10.54 9.79
CA MET A 704 13.21 11.09 8.56
C MET A 704 13.30 12.60 8.68
N PHE A 705 14.48 13.12 8.36
CA PHE A 705 14.81 14.52 8.49
C PHE A 705 15.52 15.07 7.25
N SER A 706 15.19 16.32 6.90
CA SER A 706 15.76 17.11 5.79
C SER A 706 15.64 18.59 6.14
N SER A 707 16.69 19.38 5.91
CA SER A 707 16.67 20.85 5.93
C SER A 707 17.33 21.41 4.67
N TYR A 708 16.91 22.60 4.24
CA TYR A 708 17.58 23.33 3.13
C TYR A 708 18.53 24.39 3.64
N ASN A 709 18.14 25.13 4.66
CA ASN A 709 18.94 26.20 5.22
C ASN A 709 19.59 25.70 6.51
N THR A 710 20.89 25.46 6.48
CA THR A 710 21.66 25.12 7.69
C THR A 710 22.89 26.00 7.72
N SER A 711 23.01 26.81 8.78
CA SER A 711 24.30 26.92 9.45
C SER A 711 24.82 25.49 9.62
N HIS A 712 26.06 25.18 9.25
CA HIS A 712 26.62 23.82 9.25
C HIS A 712 26.77 23.18 10.66
N GLU A 713 25.87 23.50 11.57
CA GLU A 713 25.83 22.97 12.92
C GLU A 713 25.39 21.50 12.91
N PRO A 714 26.06 20.65 13.71
CA PRO A 714 25.70 19.25 13.84
C PRO A 714 24.33 19.09 14.50
N LEU A 715 23.68 17.99 14.18
CA LEU A 715 22.47 17.55 14.86
C LEU A 715 22.70 17.43 16.37
N PRO A 716 21.68 17.74 17.19
CA PRO A 716 21.78 17.55 18.64
C PRO A 716 21.94 16.07 18.98
N SER A 717 22.37 15.80 20.23
CA SER A 717 22.47 14.42 20.72
C SER A 717 21.13 13.70 20.61
N LEU A 718 21.13 12.56 19.93
CA LEU A 718 19.93 11.76 19.68
C LEU A 718 19.76 10.63 20.70
N ASN A 719 20.69 10.46 21.65
CA ASN A 719 20.70 9.37 22.64
C ASN A 719 19.41 9.25 23.46
N HIS A 720 18.73 10.37 23.70
CA HIS A 720 17.46 10.38 24.42
C HIS A 720 16.33 9.64 23.67
N LEU A 721 16.47 9.44 22.35
CA LEU A 721 15.56 8.68 21.50
C LEU A 721 15.89 7.17 21.55
N THR A 722 15.77 6.56 22.73
CA THR A 722 16.18 5.18 22.99
C THR A 722 15.42 4.13 22.16
N ASN A 723 14.22 4.46 21.68
CA ASN A 723 13.39 3.60 20.83
C ASN A 723 13.64 3.81 19.32
N LEU A 724 14.63 4.61 18.92
CA LEU A 724 14.87 4.91 17.51
C LEU A 724 15.59 3.75 16.83
N HIS A 725 14.96 3.15 15.82
CA HIS A 725 15.52 2.01 15.07
C HIS A 725 15.82 2.34 13.61
N SER A 726 15.16 3.35 13.05
CA SER A 726 15.36 3.79 11.67
C SER A 726 15.58 5.30 11.60
N LEU A 727 16.70 5.71 11.03
CA LEU A 727 17.03 7.10 10.78
C LEU A 727 17.22 7.32 9.28
N LYS A 728 16.66 8.40 8.75
CA LYS A 728 16.87 8.82 7.37
C LYS A 728 17.21 10.32 7.35
N ILE A 729 18.33 10.65 6.72
CA ILE A 729 18.88 12.00 6.65
C ILE A 729 18.98 12.38 5.18
N ASN A 730 18.55 13.59 4.86
CA ASN A 730 18.67 14.19 3.53
C ASN A 730 19.58 15.42 3.58
N ASN A 731 20.20 15.80 2.46
CA ASN A 731 21.06 16.99 2.36
C ASN A 731 22.24 16.96 3.34
N CYS A 732 22.70 15.76 3.68
CA CYS A 732 23.93 15.54 4.44
C CYS A 732 24.09 16.32 5.75
N LEU A 733 23.05 16.40 6.57
CA LEU A 733 23.16 16.96 7.93
C LEU A 733 24.22 16.21 8.75
N GLU A 734 25.11 16.94 9.42
CA GLU A 734 26.17 16.34 10.24
C GLU A 734 25.55 15.63 11.45
N LEU A 735 25.80 14.32 11.55
CA LEU A 735 25.41 13.52 12.71
C LEU A 735 26.23 13.96 13.93
N PRO A 736 25.68 13.86 15.16
CA PRO A 736 26.49 14.02 16.34
C PRO A 736 27.51 12.86 16.41
N SER A 737 28.50 12.97 17.29
CA SER A 737 29.46 11.90 17.56
C SER A 737 28.77 10.54 17.76
N ASP A 738 29.45 9.45 17.44
CA ASP A 738 28.96 8.08 17.59
C ASP A 738 28.39 7.78 19.00
N ALA A 739 29.03 8.31 20.04
CA ALA A 739 28.52 8.21 21.42
C ALA A 739 27.18 8.91 21.67
N ASN A 740 26.72 9.76 20.75
CA ASN A 740 25.51 10.58 20.80
C ASN A 740 24.42 10.11 19.81
N VAL A 741 24.63 8.95 19.18
CA VAL A 741 23.69 8.29 18.29
C VAL A 741 23.10 7.05 18.99
N PRO A 742 21.77 6.80 18.95
CA PRO A 742 21.15 5.67 19.62
C PRO A 742 21.74 4.31 19.21
N SER A 743 22.13 3.52 20.19
CA SER A 743 22.69 2.18 19.99
C SER A 743 21.70 1.17 19.38
N ASN A 744 20.39 1.44 19.43
CA ASN A 744 19.34 0.58 18.88
C ASN A 744 19.04 0.81 17.39
N LEU A 745 19.78 1.70 16.72
CA LEU A 745 19.61 1.94 15.29
C LEU A 745 20.00 0.72 14.45
N THR A 746 19.00 0.16 13.77
CA THR A 746 19.17 -0.99 12.88
C THR A 746 19.17 -0.61 11.40
N LYS A 747 18.68 0.59 11.08
CA LYS A 747 18.57 1.06 9.71
C LYS A 747 18.91 2.55 9.57
N ILE A 748 19.81 2.85 8.63
CA ILE A 748 20.16 4.21 8.26
C ILE A 748 19.99 4.41 6.75
N THR A 749 19.50 5.58 6.36
CA THR A 749 19.46 6.01 4.96
C THR A 749 20.06 7.40 4.87
N LEU A 750 21.18 7.53 4.18
CA LEU A 750 21.79 8.81 3.85
C LEU A 750 21.38 9.16 2.42
N GLN A 751 20.88 10.37 2.24
CA GLN A 751 20.31 10.82 0.98
C GLN A 751 20.80 12.21 0.59
N ASP A 752 21.00 12.42 -0.71
CA ASP A 752 21.31 13.72 -1.34
C ASP A 752 22.54 14.40 -0.70
N PHE A 753 23.74 13.87 -0.94
CA PHE A 753 24.98 14.28 -0.25
C PHE A 753 26.07 14.84 -1.16
N SER A 754 25.80 14.98 -2.46
CA SER A 754 26.76 15.31 -3.53
C SER A 754 27.09 16.80 -3.69
N ASP A 755 26.79 17.66 -2.71
CA ASP A 755 27.26 19.05 -2.72
C ASP A 755 28.71 19.06 -2.18
N PRO A 756 29.68 19.82 -2.77
CA PRO A 756 31.05 19.90 -2.27
C PRO A 756 31.15 20.20 -0.77
N VAL A 757 30.25 21.03 -0.24
CA VAL A 757 30.20 21.35 1.19
C VAL A 757 29.71 20.16 2.02
N ASN A 758 28.87 19.31 1.43
CA ASN A 758 28.27 18.14 2.04
C ASN A 758 29.10 16.86 1.92
N GLU A 759 30.09 16.79 1.02
CA GLU A 759 30.97 15.62 0.87
C GLU A 759 31.76 15.33 2.15
N LEU A 760 32.35 16.36 2.76
CA LEU A 760 33.06 16.21 4.03
C LEU A 760 32.13 15.72 5.14
N ILE A 761 30.91 16.22 5.18
CA ILE A 761 29.90 15.80 6.15
C ILE A 761 29.46 14.35 5.89
N PHE A 762 29.33 13.97 4.62
CA PHE A 762 29.03 12.60 4.22
C PHE A 762 30.10 11.63 4.73
N LEU A 763 31.37 11.95 4.50
CA LEU A 763 32.49 11.12 4.94
C LEU A 763 32.56 11.02 6.47
N LYS A 764 32.35 12.12 7.19
CA LYS A 764 32.21 12.10 8.67
C LYS A 764 31.06 11.20 9.12
N ASN A 765 29.89 11.36 8.51
CA ASN A 765 28.69 10.56 8.80
C ASN A 765 28.95 9.08 8.53
N MET A 766 29.62 8.73 7.42
CA MET A 766 30.00 7.35 7.11
C MET A 766 30.90 6.75 8.20
N LYS A 767 31.86 7.51 8.73
CA LYS A 767 32.73 7.06 9.83
C LYS A 767 31.97 6.87 11.14
N ILE A 768 31.02 7.74 11.46
CA ILE A 768 30.15 7.60 12.63
C ILE A 768 29.28 6.35 12.49
N VAL A 769 28.61 6.21 11.35
CA VAL A 769 27.67 5.11 11.08
C VAL A 769 28.39 3.77 10.97
N GLY A 770 29.64 3.74 10.50
CA GLY A 770 30.50 2.56 10.44
C GLY A 770 30.81 1.95 11.80
N LYS A 771 30.77 2.74 12.89
CA LYS A 771 31.01 2.25 14.26
C LYS A 771 29.77 1.67 14.95
N LEU A 772 28.58 1.81 14.35
CA LEU A 772 27.33 1.40 15.00
C LEU A 772 27.17 -0.13 15.00
N ALA A 773 27.28 -0.73 16.19
CA ALA A 773 27.24 -2.18 16.36
C ALA A 773 25.92 -2.84 15.97
N SER A 774 24.79 -2.13 16.08
CA SER A 774 23.45 -2.69 15.81
C SER A 774 22.95 -2.48 14.37
N LEU A 775 23.72 -1.77 13.54
CA LEU A 775 23.27 -1.38 12.20
C LEU A 775 23.23 -2.59 11.26
N GLN A 776 22.04 -2.91 10.76
CA GLN A 776 21.81 -4.05 9.86
C GLN A 776 21.52 -3.63 8.42
N VAL A 777 21.03 -2.41 8.20
CA VAL A 777 20.64 -1.90 6.88
C VAL A 777 21.19 -0.50 6.66
N LEU A 778 22.02 -0.33 5.65
CA LEU A 778 22.51 0.98 5.19
C LEU A 778 22.07 1.22 3.76
N LYS A 779 21.52 2.41 3.50
CA LYS A 779 21.14 2.85 2.16
C LYS A 779 21.74 4.21 1.86
N LEU A 780 22.42 4.29 0.72
CA LEU A 780 22.93 5.52 0.13
C LEU A 780 22.08 5.83 -1.10
N LYS A 781 21.55 7.04 -1.19
CA LYS A 781 20.68 7.44 -2.30
C LYS A 781 20.95 8.87 -2.74
N GLU A 782 21.02 9.12 -4.04
CA GLU A 782 21.08 10.49 -4.57
C GLU A 782 19.92 10.72 -5.54
N ASN A 783 19.37 11.93 -5.52
CA ASN A 783 18.34 12.38 -6.46
C ASN A 783 18.76 13.61 -7.29
N TYR A 784 19.77 14.36 -6.85
CA TYR A 784 20.21 15.60 -7.49
C TYR A 784 21.53 15.41 -8.22
N PHE A 785 21.70 16.11 -9.36
CA PHE A 785 22.89 16.03 -10.20
C PHE A 785 23.95 17.03 -9.74
N ASN A 786 24.77 16.65 -8.77
CA ASN A 786 25.97 17.42 -8.41
C ASN A 786 27.24 16.54 -8.56
N ASP A 787 28.37 16.97 -8.01
CA ASP A 787 29.71 16.42 -8.24
C ASP A 787 29.88 14.93 -7.91
N VAL A 788 30.94 14.36 -8.48
CA VAL A 788 31.28 12.94 -8.37
C VAL A 788 32.17 12.71 -7.15
N LEU A 789 31.73 11.85 -6.22
CA LEU A 789 32.55 11.36 -5.12
C LEU A 789 33.70 10.52 -5.69
N ASN A 790 34.94 10.98 -5.50
CA ASN A 790 36.11 10.28 -6.03
C ASN A 790 36.29 8.88 -5.40
N ASP A 791 36.13 8.80 -4.08
CA ASP A 791 36.44 7.59 -3.31
C ASP A 791 35.46 7.36 -2.17
N LEU A 792 34.83 6.18 -2.15
CA LEU A 792 34.13 5.66 -0.97
C LEU A 792 35.03 4.66 -0.25
N LYS A 793 35.62 5.05 0.89
CA LYS A 793 36.51 4.19 1.69
C LYS A 793 35.81 3.69 2.95
N VAL A 794 35.79 2.37 3.12
CA VAL A 794 35.28 1.71 4.32
C VAL A 794 36.44 0.99 5.01
N GLY A 795 36.68 1.35 6.27
CA GLY A 795 37.82 0.89 7.06
C GLY A 795 37.61 -0.48 7.70
N ALA A 796 38.71 -1.09 8.16
CA ALA A 796 38.69 -2.39 8.81
C ALA A 796 37.83 -2.37 10.09
N GLY A 797 36.97 -3.38 10.25
CA GLY A 797 36.06 -3.50 11.40
C GLY A 797 34.85 -2.56 11.35
N GLU A 798 34.72 -1.69 10.34
CA GLU A 798 33.51 -0.89 10.15
C GLU A 798 32.33 -1.77 9.68
N PHE A 799 31.13 -1.40 10.10
CA PHE A 799 29.86 -2.06 9.78
C PHE A 799 29.78 -3.52 10.24
N PRO A 800 30.03 -3.82 11.53
CA PRO A 800 30.23 -5.19 12.02
C PRO A 800 29.01 -6.12 11.86
N GLN A 801 27.78 -5.58 11.87
CA GLN A 801 26.52 -6.34 11.80
C GLN A 801 25.70 -6.01 10.54
N LEU A 802 26.28 -5.32 9.57
CA LEU A 802 25.56 -4.87 8.37
C LEU A 802 25.19 -6.07 7.50
N LYS A 803 23.88 -6.27 7.26
CA LYS A 803 23.33 -7.38 6.46
C LYS A 803 22.89 -6.93 5.08
N VAL A 804 22.47 -5.67 4.93
CA VAL A 804 22.00 -5.13 3.65
C VAL A 804 22.66 -3.79 3.38
N PHE A 805 23.38 -3.71 2.26
CA PHE A 805 23.94 -2.48 1.74
C PHE A 805 23.30 -2.14 0.40
N LYS A 806 22.79 -0.90 0.28
CA LYS A 806 22.15 -0.45 -0.96
C LYS A 806 22.69 0.90 -1.40
N MET A 807 23.19 0.98 -2.63
CA MET A 807 23.50 2.23 -3.32
C MET A 807 22.47 2.46 -4.43
N SER A 808 21.98 3.69 -4.56
CA SER A 808 21.01 4.05 -5.59
C SER A 808 21.29 5.42 -6.15
N SER A 809 21.64 5.46 -7.43
CA SER A 809 22.02 6.67 -8.16
C SER A 809 23.21 7.42 -7.57
N VAL A 810 24.06 6.75 -6.77
CA VAL A 810 25.20 7.39 -6.12
C VAL A 810 26.32 7.59 -7.13
N LYS A 811 26.88 8.80 -7.19
CA LYS A 811 28.03 9.14 -8.04
C LYS A 811 29.35 8.83 -7.33
N VAL A 812 29.75 7.56 -7.27
CA VAL A 812 31.07 7.16 -6.76
C VAL A 812 31.91 6.60 -7.91
N LYS A 813 33.15 7.07 -8.08
CA LYS A 813 34.12 6.47 -9.03
C LYS A 813 34.73 5.18 -8.47
N SER A 814 35.48 5.30 -7.37
CA SER A 814 36.13 4.15 -6.71
C SER A 814 35.47 3.82 -5.38
N TRP A 815 35.21 2.54 -5.15
CA TRP A 815 34.78 2.01 -3.86
C TRP A 815 35.88 1.08 -3.34
N ARG A 816 36.34 1.31 -2.11
CA ARG A 816 37.43 0.53 -1.48
C ARG A 816 37.04 0.01 -0.11
N LEU A 817 37.32 -1.27 0.15
CA LEU A 817 37.04 -1.97 1.40
C LEU A 817 38.35 -2.50 2.00
N GLU A 818 38.66 -2.10 3.22
CA GLU A 818 39.75 -2.73 3.97
C GLU A 818 39.35 -4.14 4.45
N LYS A 819 40.35 -5.02 4.59
CA LYS A 819 40.14 -6.40 5.04
C LYS A 819 39.39 -6.44 6.38
N GLY A 820 38.27 -7.16 6.41
CA GLY A 820 37.42 -7.30 7.60
C GLY A 820 36.30 -6.26 7.73
N ALA A 821 36.13 -5.37 6.75
CA ALA A 821 34.96 -4.51 6.65
C ALA A 821 33.69 -5.29 6.27
N MET A 822 32.52 -4.86 6.78
CA MET A 822 31.20 -5.43 6.47
C MET A 822 31.11 -6.98 6.56
N PRO A 823 31.61 -7.62 7.63
CA PRO A 823 31.81 -9.07 7.67
C PRO A 823 30.50 -9.90 7.63
N CYS A 824 29.35 -9.28 7.92
CA CYS A 824 28.04 -9.95 7.96
C CYS A 824 27.16 -9.66 6.75
N LEU A 825 27.69 -9.05 5.68
CA LEU A 825 26.88 -8.60 4.54
C LEU A 825 26.23 -9.80 3.83
N GLN A 826 24.92 -9.71 3.61
CA GLN A 826 24.13 -10.78 2.98
C GLN A 826 23.55 -10.35 1.64
N ASN A 827 23.10 -9.10 1.52
CA ASN A 827 22.48 -8.59 0.30
C ASN A 827 23.11 -7.25 -0.10
N LEU A 828 23.66 -7.22 -1.32
CA LEU A 828 24.17 -6.01 -1.96
C LEU A 828 23.20 -5.57 -3.06
N VAL A 829 22.81 -4.30 -3.08
CA VAL A 829 21.98 -3.73 -4.15
C VAL A 829 22.59 -2.45 -4.66
N ILE A 830 23.08 -2.46 -5.89
CA ILE A 830 23.59 -1.29 -6.61
C ILE A 830 22.61 -0.98 -7.72
N LYS A 831 22.07 0.24 -7.74
CA LYS A 831 21.09 0.65 -8.75
C LYS A 831 21.49 2.00 -9.34
N ASN A 832 21.54 2.11 -10.66
CA ASN A 832 21.79 3.36 -11.39
C ASN A 832 23.07 4.10 -10.96
N CYS A 833 24.09 3.42 -10.42
CA CYS A 833 25.35 4.05 -10.00
C CYS A 833 26.31 4.07 -11.20
N ARG A 834 26.15 5.07 -12.07
CA ARG A 834 26.76 5.09 -13.42
C ARG A 834 28.26 5.35 -13.44
N TRP A 835 28.81 5.96 -12.39
CA TRP A 835 30.24 6.27 -12.30
C TRP A 835 31.05 5.16 -11.61
N LEU A 836 30.39 4.15 -11.04
CA LEU A 836 31.08 3.09 -10.34
C LEU A 836 31.78 2.19 -11.35
N GLU A 837 33.10 2.21 -11.35
CA GLU A 837 33.93 1.43 -12.28
C GLU A 837 34.08 -0.02 -11.82
N GLU A 838 34.19 -0.23 -10.51
CA GLU A 838 34.46 -1.55 -9.93
C GLU A 838 33.74 -1.78 -8.59
N ILE A 839 33.49 -3.06 -8.29
CA ILE A 839 33.01 -3.53 -6.99
C ILE A 839 34.20 -4.22 -6.29
N PRO A 840 34.51 -3.88 -5.03
CA PRO A 840 35.66 -4.44 -4.31
C PRO A 840 35.69 -5.96 -4.30
N GLU A 841 36.86 -6.55 -4.58
CA GLU A 841 37.05 -8.01 -4.61
C GLU A 841 36.79 -8.66 -3.25
N GLU A 842 37.04 -7.93 -2.17
CA GLU A 842 36.82 -8.36 -0.80
C GLU A 842 35.36 -8.80 -0.57
N LEU A 843 34.39 -8.17 -1.24
CA LEU A 843 32.98 -8.53 -1.12
C LEU A 843 32.68 -9.91 -1.68
N TRP A 844 33.30 -10.27 -2.80
CA TRP A 844 33.13 -11.58 -3.42
C TRP A 844 33.77 -12.69 -2.59
N SER A 845 34.69 -12.35 -1.69
CA SER A 845 35.30 -13.29 -0.75
C SER A 845 34.47 -13.58 0.51
N LEU A 846 33.41 -12.79 0.77
CA LEU A 846 32.56 -12.95 1.95
C LEU A 846 31.75 -14.26 1.89
N THR A 847 31.83 -15.07 2.94
CA THR A 847 31.02 -16.31 3.05
C THR A 847 29.55 -16.03 3.35
N THR A 848 29.23 -14.83 3.86
CA THR A 848 27.88 -14.43 4.23
C THR A 848 27.06 -13.86 3.08
N LEU A 849 27.73 -13.42 2.00
CA LEU A 849 27.09 -12.74 0.87
C LEU A 849 26.27 -13.76 0.07
N ARG A 850 24.95 -13.58 0.07
CA ARG A 850 24.00 -14.50 -0.58
C ARG A 850 23.56 -13.99 -1.94
N GLU A 851 23.39 -12.68 -2.05
CA GLU A 851 22.83 -12.07 -3.25
C GLU A 851 23.43 -10.68 -3.52
N ALA A 852 23.84 -10.46 -4.77
CA ALA A 852 24.27 -9.16 -5.27
C ALA A 852 23.39 -8.78 -6.47
N GLN A 853 22.68 -7.66 -6.37
CA GLN A 853 21.87 -7.11 -7.47
C GLN A 853 22.54 -5.85 -8.00
N VAL A 854 22.89 -5.84 -9.29
CA VAL A 854 23.43 -4.67 -9.97
C VAL A 854 22.49 -4.30 -11.12
N LEU A 855 21.80 -3.17 -10.95
CA LEU A 855 20.70 -2.72 -11.79
C LEU A 855 21.10 -1.46 -12.56
N ASN A 856 21.07 -1.51 -13.90
CA ASN A 856 21.56 -0.47 -14.81
C ASN A 856 23.01 -0.03 -14.51
N PRO A 857 24.01 -0.95 -14.54
CA PRO A 857 25.42 -0.57 -14.46
C PRO A 857 25.88 0.21 -15.71
N ASN A 858 27.05 0.86 -15.65
CA ASN A 858 27.73 1.28 -16.87
C ASN A 858 28.30 0.06 -17.63
N LYS A 859 28.76 0.27 -18.86
CA LYS A 859 29.30 -0.79 -19.71
C LYS A 859 30.52 -1.48 -19.10
N GLU A 860 31.47 -0.71 -18.57
CA GLU A 860 32.70 -1.25 -18.01
C GLU A 860 32.44 -2.18 -16.82
N LEU A 861 31.67 -1.73 -15.83
CA LEU A 861 31.29 -2.52 -14.67
C LEU A 861 30.47 -3.75 -15.08
N SER A 862 29.57 -3.61 -16.07
CA SER A 862 28.83 -4.74 -16.62
C SER A 862 29.75 -5.82 -17.17
N ASP A 863 30.75 -5.43 -17.96
CA ASP A 863 31.67 -6.36 -18.62
C ASP A 863 32.60 -7.04 -17.60
N ARG A 864 33.09 -6.30 -16.60
CA ARG A 864 33.86 -6.87 -15.48
C ARG A 864 33.03 -7.89 -14.69
N LEU A 865 31.79 -7.56 -14.36
CA LEU A 865 30.92 -8.43 -13.54
C LEU A 865 30.48 -9.71 -14.25
N ARG A 866 30.46 -9.74 -15.58
CA ARG A 866 30.21 -10.96 -16.36
C ARG A 866 31.32 -11.99 -16.20
N ASN A 867 32.54 -11.53 -15.91
CA ASN A 867 33.73 -12.37 -15.78
C ASN A 867 34.14 -12.60 -14.32
N VAL A 868 33.32 -12.17 -13.34
CA VAL A 868 33.67 -12.30 -11.92
C VAL A 868 33.49 -13.73 -11.44
N GLU A 869 34.50 -14.26 -10.73
CA GLU A 869 34.39 -15.55 -10.06
C GLU A 869 33.60 -15.40 -8.76
N LEU A 870 32.35 -15.89 -8.76
CA LEU A 870 31.51 -15.90 -7.56
C LEU A 870 31.95 -17.03 -6.63
N LYS A 871 32.43 -16.68 -5.44
CA LYS A 871 32.75 -17.63 -4.38
C LYS A 871 31.53 -17.86 -3.48
N ASN A 872 31.48 -19.01 -2.80
CA ASN A 872 30.51 -19.32 -1.72
C ASN A 872 29.01 -19.36 -2.11
N GLY A 873 28.68 -19.54 -3.40
CA GLY A 873 27.28 -19.69 -3.83
C GLY A 873 26.46 -18.39 -3.83
N CYS A 874 27.14 -17.23 -3.83
CA CYS A 874 26.48 -15.93 -4.01
C CYS A 874 25.78 -15.85 -5.37
N LYS A 875 24.51 -15.41 -5.39
CA LYS A 875 23.76 -15.16 -6.63
C LYS A 875 23.97 -13.73 -7.10
N LEU A 876 24.57 -13.56 -8.28
CA LEU A 876 24.66 -12.27 -8.97
C LEU A 876 23.45 -12.08 -9.90
N ILE A 877 22.77 -10.95 -9.78
CA ILE A 877 21.66 -10.54 -10.66
C ILE A 877 22.07 -9.24 -11.34
N LEU A 878 22.37 -9.33 -12.63
CA LEU A 878 22.61 -8.20 -13.52
C LEU A 878 21.34 -7.92 -14.33
N SER A 879 20.84 -6.68 -14.31
CA SER A 879 19.71 -6.31 -15.18
C SER A 879 19.74 -4.84 -15.56
N GLY A 880 19.28 -4.51 -16.77
CA GLY A 880 19.23 -3.12 -17.24
C GLY A 880 20.24 -2.80 -18.34
N LEU A 881 20.15 -1.59 -18.89
CA LEU A 881 21.05 -1.12 -19.94
C LEU A 881 22.44 -0.78 -19.40
N ALA A 882 23.48 -1.27 -20.07
CA ALA A 882 24.83 -0.72 -19.99
C ALA A 882 24.82 0.64 -20.70
N TRP A 883 25.02 1.72 -19.95
CA TRP A 883 25.18 3.05 -20.52
C TRP A 883 26.63 3.20 -21.04
N GLU A 884 26.79 3.68 -22.26
CA GLU A 884 28.07 4.20 -22.75
C GLU A 884 28.21 5.63 -22.22
N LEU A 885 29.27 5.89 -21.45
CA LEU A 885 29.71 7.24 -21.17
C LEU A 885 30.22 7.81 -22.49
N THR A 886 29.40 8.61 -23.18
CA THR A 886 29.88 9.38 -24.33
C THR A 886 30.82 10.45 -23.81
N SER A 887 31.98 10.60 -24.46
CA SER A 887 33.10 11.48 -24.10
C SER A 887 32.79 12.97 -23.99
N GLU A 888 31.53 13.39 -24.08
CA GLU A 888 31.10 14.78 -23.91
C GLU A 888 30.74 15.13 -22.44
N GLU A 889 30.60 14.13 -21.54
CA GLU A 889 30.33 14.38 -20.11
C GLU A 889 31.60 14.57 -19.24
N GLU A 890 32.81 14.35 -19.79
CA GLU A 890 34.07 14.61 -19.05
C GLU A 890 34.48 16.09 -19.02
N ASP A 891 33.90 16.93 -19.89
CA ASP A 891 34.35 18.33 -20.11
C ASP A 891 33.47 19.41 -19.43
N ILE A 892 32.54 19.05 -18.55
CA ILE A 892 31.80 20.02 -17.73
C ILE A 892 32.30 19.94 -16.28
N ASN A 893 33.47 20.54 -16.05
CA ASN A 893 33.96 20.94 -14.72
C ASN A 893 33.40 22.31 -14.32
#